data_AF-A0A976KY06-F1
#
_entry.id   AF-A0A976KY06-F1
#
_cell.length_a   1.000
_cell.length_b   1.000
_cell.length_c   1.000
_cell.angle_alpha   90.00
_cell.angle_beta   90.00
_cell.angle_gamma   90.00
#
_symmetry.space_group_name_H-M   'P 1'
#
loop_
_entity.id
_entity.type
_entity.pdbx_description
1 polymer ?
#
loop_
_entity_poly.entity_id
_entity_poly.type
_entity_poly.pdbx_seq_one_letter_code
_entity_poly.pdbx_strand_id
1 'polypeptide(L)'
;MATADPATWPEHLASLASDRGLARDEVHWLVLAGTPSREALSMASRALPGLRGILLLDATPEGRQRLARHPPCWSGTIRDCDLRFASVARGGQSPVDRQHWVSAANALLANRAVFAHTVVMGGGPADASREWIERHGSRFFAQLAEATDAGSVEPAWLCRLADAAFEQQQYLVALNAYLAANRRQPRPALARQIAATWHALECPRRALEWIQRSALPGHLFHTVVGQLEREVELQDEGEQELERANLEHLAREFPELGEQLQGLEAGSFEVAWLRSYPWMLGGRDSTWHVERQDYPVLLDVHAGYARALNLPRPPSQVRAAIDSVRSPSSAHVMVGSATSLDVLLNVLRHPVETPTPGWAQQVYVAQQDLLALRRLMQVCDLSPLLVSTRIGLEWGPHAEQRLAQRFAEHPRLVLPEIRFAVSPSLMAQLQRVESGRREQLEAAIETIEARHDRSRLRVTLGKLRRGEPLRVWATTGPCPTATRTVVRDLFAALRQQGHLCDRLDEPDPGEDVGPLMAPSIAAFDPDVIVTADGLRTQLPTRLPAALPCVAILGDASAARFTPATVAALGPYDLTFLTSQELAAEYRQHGYPRAVSLPDAAGRTDDLPARSRTAAGVPDGGWETAWAWGTALQFELRRVLEAELVGPALFSVAAGRGGRA
;
A
#
# COMPACT_ATOMS: atom_id res chain seq x y z
N MET A 1 -15.78 22.74 6.77
CA MET A 1 -15.63 24.07 7.41
C MET A 1 -14.40 24.86 6.94
N ALA A 2 -13.29 24.23 6.51
CA ALA A 2 -12.08 24.94 6.07
C ALA A 2 -12.30 25.97 4.94
N THR A 3 -13.40 25.87 4.18
CA THR A 3 -13.75 26.75 3.06
C THR A 3 -14.88 27.73 3.36
N ALA A 4 -15.51 27.67 4.54
CA ALA A 4 -16.64 28.54 4.88
C ALA A 4 -16.14 29.89 5.39
N ASP A 5 -16.74 30.98 4.90
CA ASP A 5 -16.50 32.35 5.39
C ASP A 5 -16.55 32.36 6.93
N PRO A 6 -15.47 32.79 7.63
CA PRO A 6 -15.43 32.92 9.08
C PRO A 6 -16.67 33.58 9.69
N ALA A 7 -17.28 34.52 8.96
CA ALA A 7 -18.50 35.22 9.39
C ALA A 7 -19.68 34.27 9.68
N THR A 8 -19.75 33.13 8.98
CA THR A 8 -20.83 32.15 9.07
C THR A 8 -20.61 31.07 10.13
N TRP A 9 -19.43 31.03 10.76
CA TRP A 9 -19.08 29.98 11.71
C TRP A 9 -19.98 29.93 12.96
N PRO A 10 -20.40 31.07 13.55
CA PRO A 10 -21.23 31.01 14.76
C PRO A 10 -22.57 30.31 14.55
N GLU A 11 -23.22 30.56 13.42
CA GLU A 11 -24.50 29.94 13.08
C GLU A 11 -24.31 28.46 12.74
N HIS A 12 -23.27 28.11 11.98
CA HIS A 12 -22.96 26.73 11.66
C HIS A 12 -22.61 25.89 12.91
N LEU A 13 -21.76 26.41 13.80
CA LEU A 13 -21.36 25.70 15.02
C LEU A 13 -22.54 25.55 15.99
N ALA A 14 -23.40 26.57 16.07
CA ALA A 14 -24.63 26.52 16.85
C ALA A 14 -25.64 25.49 16.31
N SER A 15 -25.87 25.50 15.00
CA SER A 15 -26.75 24.53 14.34
C SER A 15 -26.23 23.12 14.57
N LEU A 16 -24.93 22.90 14.39
CA LEU A 16 -24.32 21.59 14.57
C LEU A 16 -24.40 21.09 16.01
N ALA A 17 -24.16 21.96 17.00
CA ALA A 17 -24.34 21.60 18.42
C ALA A 17 -25.79 21.18 18.68
N SER A 18 -26.75 21.95 18.17
CA SER A 18 -28.18 21.66 18.27
C SER A 18 -28.56 20.34 17.59
N ASP A 19 -28.05 20.07 16.37
CA ASP A 19 -28.29 18.83 15.63
C ASP A 19 -27.76 17.60 16.37
N ARG A 20 -26.78 17.79 17.26
CA ARG A 20 -26.21 16.75 18.13
C ARG A 20 -26.82 16.72 19.53
N GLY A 21 -27.84 17.52 19.79
CA GLY A 21 -28.50 17.61 21.10
C GLY A 21 -27.62 18.19 22.20
N LEU A 22 -26.60 18.98 21.84
CA LEU A 22 -25.67 19.61 22.77
C LEU A 22 -26.00 21.09 22.93
N ALA A 23 -25.98 21.58 24.17
CA ALA A 23 -25.97 23.00 24.42
C ALA A 23 -24.61 23.60 24.03
N ARG A 24 -24.58 24.88 23.62
CA ARG A 24 -23.35 25.52 23.10
C ARG A 24 -22.22 25.59 24.15
N ASP A 25 -22.58 25.60 25.42
CA ASP A 25 -21.69 25.57 26.59
C ASP A 25 -21.20 24.16 26.98
N GLU A 26 -21.79 23.11 26.40
CA GLU A 26 -21.33 21.72 26.56
C GLU A 26 -20.25 21.33 25.53
N VAL A 27 -20.04 22.16 24.50
CA VAL A 27 -19.02 21.89 23.48
C VAL A 27 -17.66 22.36 23.96
N HIS A 28 -16.86 21.44 24.50
CA HIS A 28 -15.54 21.74 25.08
C HIS A 28 -14.37 21.64 24.10
N TRP A 29 -14.48 20.87 23.02
CA TRP A 29 -13.40 20.70 22.05
C TRP A 29 -13.92 20.77 20.62
N LEU A 30 -13.17 21.45 19.75
CA LEU A 30 -13.49 21.57 18.32
C LEU A 30 -12.36 20.94 17.49
N VAL A 31 -12.69 19.93 16.68
CA VAL A 31 -11.72 19.30 15.77
C VAL A 31 -11.92 19.88 14.36
N LEU A 32 -10.87 20.47 13.80
CA LEU A 32 -10.91 21.12 12.49
C LEU A 32 -9.92 20.44 11.54
N ALA A 33 -10.40 20.02 10.37
CA ALA A 33 -9.52 19.64 9.27
C ALA A 33 -9.06 20.92 8.54
N GLY A 34 -7.75 21.15 8.45
CA GLY A 34 -7.13 22.33 7.81
C GLY A 34 -6.73 23.45 8.78
N THR A 35 -6.25 24.57 8.21
CA THR A 35 -5.67 25.71 8.95
C THR A 35 -6.61 26.92 8.93
N PRO A 36 -7.50 27.08 9.93
CA PRO A 36 -8.43 28.20 9.98
C PRO A 36 -7.72 29.54 10.23
N SER A 37 -8.33 30.63 9.77
CA SER A 37 -7.84 31.98 10.10
C SER A 37 -8.01 32.28 11.59
N ARG A 38 -7.22 33.23 12.12
CA ARG A 38 -7.35 33.70 13.51
C ARG A 38 -8.75 34.22 13.82
N GLU A 39 -9.38 34.84 12.84
CA GLU A 39 -10.74 35.36 12.94
C GLU A 39 -11.76 34.22 13.09
N ALA A 40 -11.62 33.15 12.31
CA ALA A 40 -12.46 31.95 12.44
C ALA A 40 -12.33 31.29 13.82
N LEU A 41 -11.11 31.18 14.36
CA LEU A 41 -10.88 30.64 15.70
C LEU A 41 -11.50 31.53 16.80
N SER A 42 -11.40 32.85 16.66
CA SER A 42 -12.03 33.81 17.59
C SER A 42 -13.56 33.80 17.51
N MET A 43 -14.12 33.55 16.33
CA MET A 43 -15.57 33.42 16.15
C MET A 43 -16.08 32.09 16.71
N ALA A 44 -15.32 31.01 16.55
CA ALA A 44 -15.64 29.71 17.15
C ALA A 44 -15.70 29.77 18.68
N SER A 45 -14.73 30.42 19.34
CA SER A 45 -14.73 30.55 20.81
C SER A 45 -15.88 31.42 21.33
N ARG A 46 -16.34 32.39 20.54
CA ARG A 46 -17.53 33.21 20.87
C ARG A 46 -18.83 32.45 20.66
N ALA A 47 -18.89 31.59 19.66
CA ALA A 47 -20.06 30.79 19.33
C ALA A 47 -20.29 29.64 20.31
N LEU A 48 -19.21 29.09 20.84
CA LEU A 48 -19.19 27.95 21.76
C LEU A 48 -18.57 28.39 23.09
N PRO A 49 -19.35 28.99 24.00
CA PRO A 49 -18.83 29.52 25.27
C PRO A 49 -18.24 28.44 26.18
N GLY A 50 -18.54 27.16 25.92
CA GLY A 50 -17.95 26.01 26.62
C GLY A 50 -16.57 25.59 26.10
N LEU A 51 -16.09 26.18 25.00
CA LEU A 51 -14.91 25.71 24.27
C LEU A 51 -13.64 25.89 25.09
N ARG A 52 -12.94 24.79 25.36
CA ARG A 52 -11.70 24.73 26.13
C ARG A 52 -10.46 24.45 25.28
N GLY A 53 -10.64 23.89 24.08
CA GLY A 53 -9.53 23.60 23.18
C GLY A 53 -9.94 23.31 21.73
N ILE A 54 -8.97 23.41 20.81
CA ILE A 54 -9.17 23.21 19.38
C ILE A 54 -8.08 22.25 18.86
N LEU A 55 -8.47 21.16 18.22
CA LEU A 55 -7.58 20.19 17.61
C LEU A 55 -7.54 20.40 16.09
N LEU A 56 -6.37 20.69 15.53
CA LEU A 56 -6.19 20.86 14.09
C LEU A 56 -5.65 19.57 13.47
N LEU A 57 -6.36 19.05 12.47
CA LEU A 57 -5.95 17.93 11.63
C LEU A 57 -5.50 18.50 10.27
N ASP A 58 -4.22 18.85 10.15
CA ASP A 58 -3.63 19.28 8.87
C ASP A 58 -2.67 18.21 8.34
N ALA A 59 -3.11 17.48 7.31
CA ALA A 59 -2.34 16.42 6.68
C ALA A 59 -1.42 16.93 5.56
N THR A 60 -1.46 18.22 5.22
CA THR A 60 -0.68 18.76 4.10
C THR A 60 0.81 18.90 4.45
N PRO A 61 1.73 18.69 3.50
CA PRO A 61 3.16 18.92 3.69
C PRO A 61 3.49 20.38 4.09
N GLU A 62 2.78 21.35 3.53
CA GLU A 62 2.93 22.77 3.86
C GLU A 62 2.45 23.11 5.27
N GLY A 63 1.32 22.52 5.72
CA GLY A 63 0.83 22.64 7.09
C GLY A 63 1.83 22.08 8.11
N ARG A 64 2.45 20.93 7.77
CA ARG A 64 3.51 20.30 8.56
C ARG A 64 4.78 21.16 8.64
N GLN A 65 5.24 21.75 7.54
CA GLN A 65 6.40 22.66 7.56
C GLN A 65 6.13 23.98 8.28
N ARG A 66 4.93 24.55 8.18
CA ARG A 66 4.56 25.79 8.89
C ARG A 66 4.50 25.58 10.41
N LEU A 67 3.90 24.49 10.87
CA LEU A 67 3.87 24.11 12.29
C LEU A 67 5.27 23.85 12.86
N ALA A 68 6.20 23.35 12.05
CA ALA A 68 7.58 23.09 12.45
C ALA A 68 8.48 24.35 12.47
N ARG A 69 8.23 25.35 11.62
CA ARG A 69 9.08 26.55 11.48
C ARG A 69 8.70 27.71 12.41
N HIS A 70 7.46 27.73 12.91
CA HIS A 70 7.00 28.75 13.84
C HIS A 70 6.30 28.09 15.02
N PRO A 71 7.04 27.61 16.05
CA PRO A 71 6.40 27.27 17.32
C PRO A 71 5.73 28.55 17.84
N PRO A 72 4.41 28.57 18.04
CA PRO A 72 3.70 29.77 18.43
C PRO A 72 4.10 30.17 19.86
N CYS A 73 5.08 31.07 20.00
CA CYS A 73 5.22 31.94 21.18
C CYS A 73 4.07 32.97 21.13
N TRP A 74 2.92 32.64 21.73
CA TRP A 74 1.75 33.52 21.77
C TRP A 74 1.59 34.09 23.17
N SER A 75 2.12 35.28 23.39
CA SER A 75 1.77 36.15 24.51
C SER A 75 0.70 37.13 24.05
N GLY A 76 -0.57 36.81 24.31
CA GLY A 76 -1.70 37.69 24.01
C GLY A 76 -3.01 37.03 24.40
N THR A 77 -3.58 37.49 25.50
CA THR A 77 -4.79 37.00 26.18
C THR A 77 -5.98 36.80 25.25
N ILE A 78 -6.21 35.56 24.84
CA ILE A 78 -7.57 35.02 24.67
C ILE A 78 -7.89 34.43 26.04
N ARG A 79 -8.75 35.10 26.81
CA ARG A 79 -9.12 34.62 28.16
C ARG A 79 -9.74 33.22 28.04
N ASP A 80 -9.14 32.29 28.77
CA ASP A 80 -9.62 30.96 29.18
C ASP A 80 -9.63 29.79 28.17
N CYS A 81 -8.94 29.89 27.02
CA CYS A 81 -8.73 28.72 26.13
C CYS A 81 -7.27 28.24 26.18
N ASP A 82 -7.05 27.01 26.65
CA ASP A 82 -5.75 26.31 26.60
C ASP A 82 -5.51 25.81 25.16
N LEU A 83 -4.77 26.56 24.34
CA LEU A 83 -4.42 26.15 22.98
C LEU A 83 -3.34 25.06 23.01
N ARG A 84 -3.70 23.81 22.72
CA ARG A 84 -2.75 22.69 22.57
C ARG A 84 -2.85 22.09 21.17
N PHE A 85 -1.72 22.07 20.45
CA PHE A 85 -1.62 21.58 19.07
C PHE A 85 -1.01 20.17 19.05
N ALA A 86 -1.61 19.24 18.29
CA ALA A 86 -1.05 17.93 18.01
C ALA A 86 -1.02 17.70 16.48
N SER A 87 0.15 17.35 15.94
CA SER A 87 0.33 16.98 14.53
C SER A 87 0.33 15.45 14.42
N VAL A 88 -0.58 14.88 13.61
CA VAL A 88 -0.58 13.44 13.30
C VAL A 88 0.31 13.19 12.10
N ALA A 89 1.58 12.84 12.33
CA ALA A 89 2.50 12.39 11.29
C ALA A 89 2.50 10.86 11.21
N ARG A 90 2.37 10.29 10.00
CA ARG A 90 2.77 8.90 9.74
C ARG A 90 4.29 8.79 9.94
N GLY A 91 4.72 8.16 11.03
CA GLY A 91 6.07 7.59 11.18
C GLY A 91 7.22 8.58 11.41
N GLY A 92 7.15 9.44 12.42
CA GLY A 92 8.33 10.20 12.89
C GLY A 92 9.27 9.33 13.74
N GLN A 93 10.53 9.16 13.31
CA GLN A 93 11.57 8.42 14.04
C GLN A 93 12.37 9.30 15.04
N SER A 94 11.97 10.55 15.27
CA SER A 94 12.69 11.45 16.18
C SER A 94 12.25 11.31 17.65
N PRO A 95 13.18 11.34 18.62
CA PRO A 95 12.85 11.43 20.05
C PRO A 95 11.93 12.61 20.41
N VAL A 96 12.02 13.70 19.65
CA VAL A 96 11.17 14.91 19.81
C VAL A 96 9.72 14.63 19.40
N ASP A 97 9.51 13.81 18.36
CA ASP A 97 8.17 13.42 17.91
C ASP A 97 7.48 12.51 18.93
N ARG A 98 8.24 11.62 19.60
CA ARG A 98 7.74 10.79 20.71
C ARG A 98 7.33 11.63 21.92
N GLN A 99 8.09 12.68 22.26
CA GLN A 99 7.78 13.54 23.41
C GLN A 99 6.54 14.42 23.15
N HIS A 100 6.32 14.85 21.91
CA HIS A 100 5.08 15.53 21.50
C HIS A 100 3.87 14.59 21.51
N TRP A 101 4.04 13.32 21.11
CA TRP A 101 3.00 12.29 21.22
C TRP A 101 2.58 12.03 22.68
N VAL A 102 3.54 11.90 23.58
CA VAL A 102 3.28 11.70 25.02
C VAL A 102 2.59 12.92 25.62
N SER A 103 2.98 14.14 25.25
CA SER A 103 2.29 15.36 25.71
C SER A 103 0.87 15.52 25.15
N ALA A 104 0.63 15.16 23.88
CA ALA A 104 -0.70 15.22 23.26
C ALA A 104 -1.64 14.13 23.83
N ALA A 105 -1.13 12.91 24.03
CA ALA A 105 -1.86 11.84 24.70
C ALA A 105 -2.15 12.22 26.15
N ASN A 106 -1.18 12.73 26.92
CA ASN A 106 -1.40 13.17 28.30
C ASN A 106 -2.41 14.33 28.41
N ALA A 107 -2.46 15.24 27.42
CA ALA A 107 -3.45 16.32 27.37
C ALA A 107 -4.88 15.82 27.07
N LEU A 108 -5.01 14.83 26.18
CA LEU A 108 -6.29 14.13 25.92
C LEU A 108 -6.72 13.27 27.13
N LEU A 109 -5.76 12.69 27.85
CA LEU A 109 -5.97 11.82 29.01
C LEU A 109 -6.27 12.56 30.32
N ALA A 110 -5.89 13.84 30.45
CA ALA A 110 -6.12 14.64 31.65
C ALA A 110 -7.59 15.09 31.85
N ASN A 111 -8.44 15.01 30.81
CA ASN A 111 -9.86 15.35 30.91
C ASN A 111 -10.73 14.09 30.88
N ARG A 112 -11.28 13.72 32.05
CA ARG A 112 -12.03 12.49 32.34
C ARG A 112 -13.30 12.23 31.50
N ALA A 113 -13.71 13.14 30.60
CA ALA A 113 -14.98 13.08 29.87
C ALA A 113 -14.85 12.87 28.34
N VAL A 114 -13.63 12.82 27.79
CA VAL A 114 -13.40 13.06 26.35
C VAL A 114 -13.98 11.96 25.42
N PHE A 115 -14.16 10.72 25.87
CA PHE A 115 -14.67 9.68 24.96
C PHE A 115 -16.20 9.61 24.82
N ALA A 116 -16.97 10.23 25.72
CA ALA A 116 -18.44 10.16 25.65
C ALA A 116 -19.03 11.16 24.62
N HIS A 117 -18.32 12.25 24.30
CA HIS A 117 -18.87 13.36 23.50
C HIS A 117 -17.85 13.95 22.52
N THR A 118 -17.15 13.12 21.74
CA THR A 118 -16.32 13.61 20.63
C THR A 118 -17.17 13.81 19.37
N VAL A 119 -17.39 15.05 18.94
CA VAL A 119 -17.97 15.37 17.63
C VAL A 119 -16.86 15.37 16.59
N VAL A 120 -16.80 14.33 15.76
CA VAL A 120 -15.90 14.27 14.60
C VAL A 120 -16.56 15.02 13.44
N MET A 121 -15.98 16.14 13.05
CA MET A 121 -16.38 16.91 11.88
C MET A 121 -15.81 16.28 10.60
N GLY A 122 -16.47 15.24 10.12
CA GLY A 122 -16.28 14.68 8.78
C GLY A 122 -17.65 14.42 8.17
N GLY A 123 -17.91 14.97 6.99
CA GLY A 123 -19.16 14.77 6.24
C GLY A 123 -19.26 13.38 5.60
N GLY A 124 -19.17 12.32 6.41
CA GLY A 124 -19.34 10.93 5.98
C GLY A 124 -20.24 10.14 6.93
N PRO A 125 -20.91 9.07 6.44
CA PRO A 125 -21.79 8.24 7.26
C PRO A 125 -21.04 7.55 8.40
N ALA A 126 -21.75 7.27 9.49
CA ALA A 126 -21.23 6.66 10.73
C ALA A 126 -20.43 5.35 10.51
N ASP A 127 -20.61 4.70 9.37
CA ASP A 127 -19.92 3.48 8.96
C ASP A 127 -18.41 3.68 8.71
N ALA A 128 -17.97 4.87 8.29
CA ALA A 128 -16.56 5.15 8.02
C ALA A 128 -15.69 5.15 9.31
N SER A 129 -16.27 5.51 10.44
CA SER A 129 -15.60 5.48 11.75
C SER A 129 -15.42 4.06 12.27
N ARG A 130 -16.42 3.19 12.02
CA ARG A 130 -16.37 1.77 12.36
C ARG A 130 -15.37 1.02 11.48
N GLU A 131 -15.39 1.29 10.17
CA GLU A 131 -14.44 0.73 9.19
C GLU A 131 -13.00 1.16 9.50
N TRP A 132 -12.77 2.40 9.96
CA TRP A 132 -11.44 2.84 10.39
C TRP A 132 -10.92 2.09 11.63
N ILE A 133 -11.77 1.88 12.63
CA ILE A 133 -11.43 1.12 13.85
C ILE A 133 -11.18 -0.36 13.51
N GLU A 134 -12.00 -0.97 12.65
CA GLU A 134 -11.82 -2.35 12.20
C GLU A 134 -10.55 -2.52 11.34
N ARG A 135 -10.25 -1.53 10.48
CA ARG A 135 -9.12 -1.59 9.54
C ARG A 135 -7.79 -1.21 10.18
N HIS A 136 -7.78 -0.39 11.24
CA HIS A 136 -6.54 0.16 11.83
C HIS A 136 -6.39 -0.06 13.34
N GLY A 137 -7.40 -0.62 14.01
CA GLY A 137 -7.44 -0.83 15.46
C GLY A 137 -6.29 -1.66 15.98
N SER A 138 -5.97 -2.81 15.36
CA SER A 138 -4.87 -3.67 15.81
C SER A 138 -3.50 -2.97 15.82
N ARG A 139 -3.24 -2.10 14.82
CA ARG A 139 -2.00 -1.32 14.70
C ARG A 139 -1.97 -0.14 15.67
N PHE A 140 -3.11 0.51 15.87
CA PHE A 140 -3.30 1.53 16.91
C PHE A 140 -3.07 0.93 18.31
N PHE A 141 -3.62 -0.25 18.60
CA PHE A 141 -3.47 -0.94 19.88
C PHE A 141 -2.05 -1.47 20.10
N ALA A 142 -1.33 -1.89 19.05
CA ALA A 142 0.09 -2.25 19.15
C ALA A 142 0.99 -1.04 19.46
N GLN A 143 0.73 0.12 18.83
CA GLN A 143 1.45 1.36 19.11
C GLN A 143 1.10 1.95 20.48
N LEU A 144 -0.15 1.77 20.90
CA LEU A 144 -0.62 2.11 22.23
C LEU A 144 0.03 1.19 23.29
N ALA A 145 0.22 -0.10 22.99
CA ALA A 145 0.94 -1.04 23.84
C ALA A 145 2.42 -0.62 24.05
N GLU A 146 3.11 -0.21 22.97
CA GLU A 146 4.46 0.40 23.06
C GLU A 146 4.46 1.70 23.87
N ALA A 147 3.46 2.57 23.69
CA ALA A 147 3.32 3.79 24.48
C ALA A 147 3.00 3.50 25.96
N THR A 148 2.33 2.38 26.27
CA THR A 148 2.02 1.96 27.64
C THR A 148 3.18 1.31 28.38
N ASP A 149 4.33 1.05 27.77
CA ASP A 149 5.57 0.75 28.52
C ASP A 149 6.29 2.02 28.99
N ALA A 150 5.96 3.21 28.44
CA ALA A 150 6.60 4.48 28.78
C ALA A 150 6.14 5.11 30.12
N GLY A 151 5.50 4.36 31.01
CA GLY A 151 5.17 4.81 32.38
C GLY A 151 4.01 5.81 32.53
N SER A 152 3.52 6.47 31.47
CA SER A 152 2.61 7.62 31.61
C SER A 152 1.09 7.35 31.72
N VAL A 153 0.61 6.12 31.51
CA VAL A 153 -0.84 5.82 31.46
C VAL A 153 -1.38 5.35 32.82
N GLU A 154 -2.43 6.01 33.34
CA GLU A 154 -3.03 5.60 34.62
C GLU A 154 -3.60 4.17 34.57
N PRO A 155 -3.37 3.32 35.60
CA PRO A 155 -3.92 1.96 35.66
C PRO A 155 -5.44 1.89 35.47
N ALA A 156 -6.18 2.89 35.96
CA ALA A 156 -7.64 2.94 35.82
C ALA A 156 -8.11 3.07 34.36
N TRP A 157 -7.31 3.71 33.50
CA TRP A 157 -7.61 3.79 32.08
C TRP A 157 -7.38 2.46 31.38
N LEU A 158 -6.28 1.78 31.72
CA LEU A 158 -5.97 0.43 31.22
C LEU A 158 -7.06 -0.57 31.60
N CYS A 159 -7.60 -0.50 32.82
CA CYS A 159 -8.76 -1.31 33.22
C CYS A 159 -9.98 -1.05 32.33
N ARG A 160 -10.36 0.21 32.08
CA ARG A 160 -11.52 0.54 31.24
C ARG A 160 -11.36 0.09 29.79
N LEU A 161 -10.15 0.24 29.24
CA LEU A 161 -9.83 -0.29 27.91
C LEU A 161 -9.98 -1.81 27.90
N ALA A 162 -9.46 -2.48 28.93
CA ALA A 162 -9.53 -3.92 29.05
C ALA A 162 -10.97 -4.43 29.20
N ASP A 163 -11.80 -3.75 30.01
CA ASP A 163 -13.23 -4.05 30.16
C ASP A 163 -13.94 -3.92 28.79
N ALA A 164 -13.74 -2.81 28.07
CA ALA A 164 -14.36 -2.60 26.75
C ALA A 164 -13.89 -3.61 25.69
N ALA A 165 -12.60 -3.94 25.68
CA ALA A 165 -12.04 -4.97 24.79
C ALA A 165 -12.59 -6.36 25.13
N PHE A 166 -12.75 -6.67 26.42
CA PHE A 166 -13.33 -7.93 26.88
C PHE A 166 -14.80 -8.07 26.45
N GLU A 167 -15.61 -7.02 26.59
CA GLU A 167 -17.00 -6.97 26.12
C GLU A 167 -17.13 -7.17 24.60
N GLN A 168 -16.16 -6.67 23.83
CA GLN A 168 -16.08 -6.85 22.38
C GLN A 168 -15.45 -8.19 21.95
N GLN A 169 -15.23 -9.11 22.90
CA GLN A 169 -14.58 -10.41 22.66
C GLN A 169 -13.15 -10.30 22.10
N GLN A 170 -12.48 -9.17 22.30
CA GLN A 170 -11.08 -8.94 21.95
C GLN A 170 -10.16 -9.37 23.11
N TYR A 171 -10.25 -10.64 23.52
CA TYR A 171 -9.68 -11.13 24.78
C TYR A 171 -8.16 -10.96 24.90
N LEU A 172 -7.39 -11.05 23.80
CA LEU A 172 -5.95 -10.79 23.82
C LEU A 172 -5.61 -9.33 24.12
N VAL A 173 -6.39 -8.38 23.59
CA VAL A 173 -6.23 -6.94 23.85
C VAL A 173 -6.60 -6.64 25.31
N ALA A 174 -7.71 -7.21 25.78
CA ALA A 174 -8.14 -7.10 27.17
C ALA A 174 -7.08 -7.65 28.14
N LEU A 175 -6.55 -8.84 27.86
CA LEU A 175 -5.55 -9.50 28.69
C LEU A 175 -4.28 -8.65 28.83
N ASN A 176 -3.75 -8.14 27.71
CA ASN A 176 -2.57 -7.29 27.72
C ASN A 176 -2.79 -6.00 28.51
N ALA A 177 -3.96 -5.37 28.36
CA ALA A 177 -4.31 -4.17 29.10
C ALA A 177 -4.48 -4.43 30.61
N TYR A 178 -5.13 -5.53 31.02
CA TYR A 178 -5.22 -5.90 32.43
C TYR A 178 -3.86 -6.26 33.05
N LEU A 179 -3.01 -6.99 32.33
CA LEU A 179 -1.65 -7.32 32.79
C LEU A 179 -0.80 -6.06 32.95
N ALA A 180 -0.89 -5.11 32.01
CA ALA A 180 -0.21 -3.81 32.11
C ALA A 180 -0.72 -2.99 33.30
N ALA A 181 -2.04 -2.96 33.53
CA ALA A 181 -2.64 -2.30 34.71
C ALA A 181 -2.13 -2.93 36.02
N ASN A 182 -2.09 -4.26 36.08
CA ASN A 182 -1.67 -5.00 37.27
C ASN A 182 -0.17 -4.87 37.55
N ARG A 183 0.70 -4.82 36.53
CA ARG A 183 2.14 -4.54 36.72
C ARG A 183 2.38 -3.17 37.36
N ARG A 184 1.59 -2.17 36.97
CA ARG A 184 1.71 -0.79 37.47
C ARG A 184 1.13 -0.64 38.86
N GLN A 185 -0.03 -1.25 39.10
CA GLN A 185 -0.70 -1.21 40.39
C GLN A 185 -1.39 -2.55 40.67
N PRO A 186 -0.70 -3.47 41.34
CA PRO A 186 -1.26 -4.77 41.69
C PRO A 186 -2.53 -4.58 42.52
N ARG A 187 -3.65 -5.11 42.03
CA ARG A 187 -4.93 -5.09 42.75
C ARG A 187 -5.53 -6.48 42.73
N PRO A 188 -5.95 -7.05 43.87
CA PRO A 188 -6.62 -8.35 43.89
C PRO A 188 -7.87 -8.43 43.01
N ALA A 189 -8.54 -7.30 42.78
CA ALA A 189 -9.68 -7.21 41.85
C ALA A 189 -9.26 -7.42 40.38
N LEU A 190 -8.05 -6.98 39.99
CA LEU A 190 -7.53 -7.19 38.63
C LEU A 190 -7.17 -8.64 38.39
N ALA A 191 -6.66 -9.35 39.41
CA ALA A 191 -6.37 -10.78 39.31
C ALA A 191 -7.60 -11.60 38.88
N ARG A 192 -8.80 -11.21 39.33
CA ARG A 192 -10.07 -11.82 38.88
C ARG A 192 -10.36 -11.56 37.40
N GLN A 193 -10.18 -10.32 36.93
CA GLN A 193 -10.40 -9.95 35.53
C GLN A 193 -9.38 -10.63 34.59
N ILE A 194 -8.12 -10.73 35.03
CA ILE A 194 -7.07 -11.46 34.31
C ILE A 194 -7.40 -12.95 34.24
N ALA A 195 -7.84 -13.55 35.35
CA ALA A 195 -8.26 -14.96 35.37
C ALA A 195 -9.45 -15.21 34.42
N ALA A 196 -10.48 -14.36 34.46
CA ALA A 196 -11.63 -14.46 33.54
C ALA A 196 -11.22 -14.32 32.07
N THR A 197 -10.23 -13.48 31.77
CA THR A 197 -9.72 -13.31 30.40
C THR A 197 -8.89 -14.50 29.93
N TRP A 198 -8.09 -15.11 30.81
CA TRP A 198 -7.43 -16.38 30.50
C TRP A 198 -8.42 -17.53 30.30
N HIS A 199 -9.49 -17.58 31.09
CA HIS A 199 -10.54 -18.58 30.93
C HIS A 199 -11.29 -18.43 29.60
N ALA A 200 -11.64 -17.20 29.21
CA ALA A 200 -12.25 -16.90 27.92
C ALA A 200 -11.32 -17.18 26.71
N LEU A 201 -10.00 -17.26 26.95
CA LEU A 201 -8.99 -17.72 25.99
C LEU A 201 -8.72 -19.23 26.06
N GLU A 202 -9.58 -19.99 26.75
CA GLU A 202 -9.47 -21.44 26.91
C GLU A 202 -8.13 -21.86 27.55
N CYS A 203 -7.62 -21.06 28.49
CA CYS A 203 -6.38 -21.31 29.23
C CYS A 203 -6.64 -21.49 30.74
N PRO A 204 -7.36 -22.56 31.17
CA PRO A 204 -7.82 -22.72 32.55
C PRO A 204 -6.68 -22.80 33.57
N ARG A 205 -5.51 -23.34 33.22
CA ARG A 205 -4.34 -23.38 34.12
C ARG A 205 -3.82 -21.98 34.46
N ARG A 206 -3.74 -21.08 33.47
CA ARG A 206 -3.39 -19.67 33.71
C ARG A 206 -4.49 -18.93 34.45
N ALA A 207 -5.76 -19.22 34.15
CA ALA A 207 -6.88 -18.68 34.90
C ALA A 207 -6.81 -19.07 36.38
N LEU A 208 -6.48 -20.32 36.69
CA LEU A 208 -6.30 -20.85 38.04
C LEU A 208 -5.16 -20.15 38.79
N GLU A 209 -3.99 -19.98 38.17
CA GLU A 209 -2.87 -19.23 38.76
C GLU A 209 -3.26 -17.80 39.18
N TRP A 210 -4.07 -17.14 38.35
CA TRP A 210 -4.49 -15.77 38.61
C TRP A 210 -5.65 -15.69 39.60
N ILE A 211 -6.61 -16.63 39.57
CA ILE A 211 -7.73 -16.62 40.49
C ILE A 211 -7.27 -16.88 41.93
N GLN A 212 -6.23 -17.70 42.11
CA GLN A 212 -5.59 -17.96 43.40
C GLN A 212 -4.97 -16.69 44.02
N ARG A 213 -4.68 -15.67 43.21
CA ARG A 213 -4.18 -14.35 43.63
C ARG A 213 -5.28 -13.32 43.87
N SER A 214 -6.54 -13.69 43.62
CA SER A 214 -7.69 -12.78 43.75
C SER A 214 -8.22 -12.71 45.18
N ALA A 215 -8.89 -11.61 45.53
CA ALA A 215 -9.57 -11.45 46.83
C ALA A 215 -11.06 -11.84 46.73
N LEU A 216 -11.36 -13.02 46.18
CA LEU A 216 -12.73 -13.52 46.14
C LEU A 216 -13.23 -13.91 47.54
N PRO A 217 -14.53 -13.69 47.85
CA PRO A 217 -15.15 -14.25 49.05
C PRO A 217 -15.00 -15.78 49.10
N GLY A 218 -14.71 -16.35 50.28
CA GLY A 218 -14.29 -17.75 50.42
C GLY A 218 -15.18 -18.78 49.70
N HIS A 219 -16.50 -18.66 49.77
CA HIS A 219 -17.42 -19.60 49.10
C HIS A 219 -17.34 -19.51 47.56
N LEU A 220 -17.20 -18.29 47.00
CA LEU A 220 -17.02 -18.09 45.56
C LEU A 220 -15.62 -18.52 45.12
N PHE A 221 -14.61 -18.27 45.94
CA PHE A 221 -13.24 -18.71 45.68
C PHE A 221 -13.17 -20.24 45.54
N HIS A 222 -13.67 -20.99 46.51
CA HIS A 222 -13.66 -22.46 46.44
C HIS A 222 -14.46 -23.01 45.25
N THR A 223 -15.57 -22.37 44.90
CA THR A 223 -16.38 -22.78 43.74
C THR A 223 -15.64 -22.58 42.42
N VAL A 224 -15.07 -21.39 42.19
CA VAL A 224 -14.37 -21.06 40.95
C VAL A 224 -13.05 -21.83 40.83
N VAL A 225 -12.30 -21.96 41.93
CA VAL A 225 -11.07 -22.76 41.97
C VAL A 225 -11.38 -24.22 41.68
N GLY A 226 -12.36 -24.83 42.36
CA GLY A 226 -12.72 -26.22 42.12
C GLY A 226 -13.26 -26.49 40.70
N GLN A 227 -13.89 -25.50 40.06
CA GLN A 227 -14.27 -25.60 38.65
C GLN A 227 -13.03 -25.57 37.74
N LEU A 228 -12.14 -24.59 37.93
CA LEU A 228 -10.92 -24.46 37.12
C LEU A 228 -9.96 -25.64 37.33
N GLU A 229 -9.87 -26.20 38.54
CA GLU A 229 -9.09 -27.41 38.83
C GLU A 229 -9.62 -28.60 38.02
N ARG A 230 -10.94 -28.82 37.99
CA ARG A 230 -11.54 -29.86 37.13
C ARG A 230 -11.33 -29.60 35.65
N GLU A 231 -11.42 -28.34 35.20
CA GLU A 231 -11.16 -27.99 33.80
C GLU A 231 -9.68 -28.23 33.43
N VAL A 232 -8.75 -27.98 34.35
CA VAL A 232 -7.33 -28.33 34.17
C VAL A 232 -7.13 -29.84 34.15
N GLU A 233 -7.74 -30.59 35.07
CA GLU A 233 -7.68 -32.07 35.07
C GLU A 233 -8.22 -32.66 33.76
N LEU A 234 -9.37 -32.18 33.28
CA LEU A 234 -9.95 -32.61 32.00
C LEU A 234 -9.08 -32.22 30.80
N GLN A 235 -8.44 -31.06 30.84
CA GLN A 235 -7.49 -30.64 29.82
C GLN A 235 -6.26 -31.56 29.83
N ASP A 236 -5.71 -31.85 31.01
CA ASP A 236 -4.54 -32.71 31.19
C ASP A 236 -4.85 -34.16 30.74
N GLU A 237 -6.03 -34.70 31.07
CA GLU A 237 -6.51 -36.00 30.58
C GLU A 237 -6.64 -36.01 29.06
N GLY A 238 -7.21 -34.94 28.47
CA GLY A 238 -7.35 -34.81 27.02
C GLY A 238 -6.00 -34.67 26.31
N GLU A 239 -5.05 -33.95 26.90
CA GLU A 239 -3.67 -33.82 26.41
C GLU A 239 -2.94 -35.17 26.46
N GLN A 240 -3.07 -35.93 27.56
CA GLN A 240 -2.50 -37.28 27.70
C GLN A 240 -3.13 -38.29 26.73
N GLU A 241 -4.45 -38.25 26.52
CA GLU A 241 -5.12 -39.13 25.56
C GLU A 241 -4.68 -38.83 24.13
N LEU A 242 -4.54 -37.54 23.80
CA LEU A 242 -4.04 -37.09 22.50
C LEU A 242 -2.57 -37.49 22.30
N GLU A 243 -1.72 -37.29 23.31
CA GLU A 243 -0.32 -37.72 23.31
C GLU A 243 -0.20 -39.23 23.04
N ARG A 244 -0.98 -40.04 23.77
CA ARG A 244 -1.06 -41.50 23.56
C ARG A 244 -1.49 -41.86 22.13
N ALA A 245 -2.56 -41.23 21.62
CA ALA A 245 -3.03 -41.48 20.26
C ALA A 245 -1.99 -41.10 19.20
N ASN A 246 -1.20 -40.05 19.45
CA ASN A 246 -0.13 -39.61 18.57
C ASN A 246 1.05 -40.59 18.57
N LEU A 247 1.43 -41.11 19.74
CA LEU A 247 2.46 -42.15 19.85
C LEU A 247 2.04 -43.43 19.14
N GLU A 248 0.79 -43.86 19.31
CA GLU A 248 0.25 -45.03 18.61
C GLU A 248 0.23 -44.83 17.09
N HIS A 249 -0.09 -43.63 16.62
CA HIS A 249 -0.05 -43.29 15.19
C HIS A 249 1.39 -43.27 14.66
N LEU A 250 2.33 -42.62 15.35
CA LEU A 250 3.74 -42.56 14.98
C LEU A 250 4.37 -43.96 14.95
N ALA A 251 4.08 -44.80 15.94
CA ALA A 251 4.56 -46.18 15.97
C ALA A 251 4.00 -47.03 14.82
N ARG A 252 2.78 -46.74 14.36
CA ARG A 252 2.14 -47.42 13.22
C ARG A 252 2.72 -46.99 11.87
N GLU A 253 2.91 -45.69 11.68
CA GLU A 253 3.40 -45.11 10.42
C GLU A 253 4.93 -45.23 10.26
N PHE A 254 5.67 -45.25 11.38
CA PHE A 254 7.14 -45.32 11.40
C PHE A 254 7.63 -46.39 12.39
N PRO A 255 7.60 -47.69 12.01
CA PRO A 255 7.92 -48.80 12.91
C PRO A 255 9.32 -48.72 13.54
N GLU A 256 10.29 -48.17 12.82
CA GLU A 256 11.68 -47.99 13.28
C GLU A 256 11.83 -46.91 14.37
N LEU A 257 10.93 -45.92 14.37
CA LEU A 257 10.82 -44.90 15.43
C LEU A 257 10.01 -45.43 16.63
N GLY A 258 9.09 -46.36 16.38
CA GLY A 258 8.26 -47.00 17.40
C GLY A 258 9.09 -47.66 18.51
N GLU A 259 10.18 -48.36 18.18
CA GLU A 259 11.07 -48.98 19.19
C GLU A 259 11.81 -47.93 20.06
N GLN A 260 12.12 -46.76 19.50
CA GLN A 260 12.79 -45.67 20.23
C GLN A 260 11.80 -44.89 21.12
N LEU A 261 10.55 -44.76 20.68
CA LEU A 261 9.48 -44.06 21.41
C LEU A 261 8.88 -44.91 22.53
N GLN A 262 8.89 -46.25 22.41
CA GLN A 262 8.38 -47.18 23.43
C GLN A 262 9.13 -47.13 24.77
N GLY A 263 10.33 -46.55 24.80
CA GLY A 263 11.13 -46.37 26.02
C GLY A 263 10.87 -45.05 26.77
N LEU A 264 10.02 -44.17 26.25
CA LEU A 264 9.75 -42.86 26.86
C LEU A 264 8.48 -42.92 27.72
N GLU A 265 8.56 -42.43 28.97
CA GLU A 265 7.40 -42.35 29.87
C GLU A 265 6.42 -41.25 29.39
N ALA A 266 5.11 -41.47 29.49
CA ALA A 266 4.11 -40.42 29.20
C ALA A 266 4.38 -39.17 30.06
N GLY A 267 4.49 -37.99 29.44
CA GLY A 267 4.92 -36.76 30.11
C GLY A 267 6.44 -36.53 30.21
N SER A 268 7.28 -37.46 29.72
CA SER A 268 8.72 -37.22 29.49
C SER A 268 9.02 -36.48 28.18
N PHE A 269 7.97 -36.20 27.41
CA PHE A 269 7.93 -35.39 26.20
C PHE A 269 6.52 -34.78 26.07
N GLU A 270 6.38 -33.62 25.45
CA GLU A 270 5.07 -33.05 25.10
C GLU A 270 4.87 -33.25 23.60
N VAL A 271 3.95 -34.15 23.21
CA VAL A 271 3.55 -34.35 21.81
C VAL A 271 2.09 -33.93 21.64
N ALA A 272 1.88 -32.69 21.23
CA ALA A 272 0.56 -32.18 20.87
C ALA A 272 0.41 -32.11 19.34
N TRP A 273 -0.38 -33.02 18.77
CA TRP A 273 -0.96 -32.85 17.44
C TRP A 273 -2.38 -32.34 17.55
N LEU A 274 -2.60 -31.07 17.26
CA LEU A 274 -3.95 -30.53 17.04
C LEU A 274 -4.21 -30.48 15.54
N ARG A 275 -5.01 -31.44 15.06
CA ARG A 275 -5.95 -31.47 13.91
C ARG A 275 -5.75 -30.63 12.63
N SER A 276 -4.73 -29.80 12.46
CA SER A 276 -4.51 -28.96 11.27
C SER A 276 -3.11 -28.31 11.19
N TYR A 277 -2.26 -28.39 12.23
CA TYR A 277 -0.95 -27.69 12.26
C TYR A 277 0.14 -28.58 12.88
N PRO A 278 1.36 -28.62 12.33
CA PRO A 278 2.48 -29.38 12.90
C PRO A 278 3.53 -28.51 13.59
N TRP A 279 4.25 -29.18 14.48
CA TRP A 279 5.28 -28.63 15.34
C TRP A 279 6.60 -29.35 15.09
N MET A 280 7.73 -28.72 15.44
CA MET A 280 9.06 -29.27 15.26
C MET A 280 9.67 -29.66 16.62
N LEU A 281 10.32 -30.83 16.67
CA LEU A 281 11.08 -31.29 17.83
C LEU A 281 12.57 -31.05 17.58
N GLY A 282 13.20 -30.17 18.35
CA GLY A 282 14.63 -29.87 18.24
C GLY A 282 15.40 -30.24 19.52
N GLY A 283 16.48 -31.01 19.39
CA GLY A 283 17.36 -31.35 20.51
C GLY A 283 18.71 -30.63 20.41
N ARG A 284 19.11 -29.92 21.47
CA ARG A 284 20.48 -29.40 21.61
C ARG A 284 20.95 -29.60 23.05
N ASP A 285 22.13 -30.18 23.23
CA ASP A 285 22.81 -30.25 24.53
C ASP A 285 21.92 -30.74 25.68
N SER A 286 21.24 -31.89 25.51
CA SER A 286 20.31 -32.47 26.50
C SER A 286 19.12 -31.58 26.90
N THR A 287 18.89 -30.49 26.18
CA THR A 287 17.69 -29.65 26.30
C THR A 287 16.93 -29.65 24.98
N TRP A 288 15.67 -30.08 25.06
CA TRP A 288 14.75 -30.11 23.92
C TRP A 288 13.91 -28.84 23.94
N HIS A 289 13.67 -28.27 22.76
CA HIS A 289 12.78 -27.12 22.60
C HIS A 289 11.65 -27.48 21.64
N VAL A 290 10.44 -27.03 21.99
CA VAL A 290 9.20 -27.22 21.23
C VAL A 290 8.76 -25.84 20.74
N GLU A 291 8.62 -25.68 19.42
CA GLU A 291 8.19 -24.42 18.83
C GLU A 291 6.89 -24.59 18.03
N ARG A 292 5.92 -23.72 18.31
CA ARG A 292 4.64 -23.63 17.57
C ARG A 292 4.93 -23.21 16.16
N GLN A 293 4.57 -24.06 15.22
CA GLN A 293 4.58 -23.64 13.83
C GLN A 293 3.16 -23.65 13.28
N ASP A 294 2.77 -22.53 12.69
CA ASP A 294 1.50 -22.40 11.98
C ASP A 294 1.51 -23.17 10.63
N TYR A 295 2.51 -24.03 10.38
CA TYR A 295 2.84 -24.57 9.06
C TYR A 295 3.29 -26.05 9.08
N PRO A 296 2.77 -26.91 8.17
CA PRO A 296 3.34 -28.20 7.78
C PRO A 296 4.86 -28.23 7.81
N VAL A 297 5.51 -29.03 8.68
CA VAL A 297 6.95 -29.30 8.61
C VAL A 297 7.15 -30.66 7.97
N LEU A 298 7.60 -30.67 6.73
CA LEU A 298 8.05 -31.86 6.02
C LEU A 298 9.42 -32.26 6.55
N LEU A 299 9.54 -33.50 7.03
CA LEU A 299 10.80 -34.08 7.46
C LEU A 299 11.32 -35.04 6.37
N ASP A 300 12.58 -34.88 5.99
CA ASP A 300 13.34 -35.88 5.26
C ASP A 300 14.02 -36.81 6.27
N VAL A 301 13.64 -38.08 6.25
CA VAL A 301 14.15 -39.12 7.14
C VAL A 301 15.02 -40.06 6.31
N HIS A 302 16.17 -39.56 5.87
CA HIS A 302 17.21 -40.38 5.25
C HIS A 302 18.46 -40.36 6.14
N ALA A 303 19.02 -41.56 6.40
CA ALA A 303 20.26 -41.77 7.15
C ALA A 303 20.24 -41.50 8.67
N GLY A 304 19.12 -41.77 9.35
CA GLY A 304 19.08 -41.79 10.83
C GLY A 304 19.01 -40.42 11.52
N TYR A 305 18.75 -39.34 10.77
CA TYR A 305 18.42 -38.03 11.32
C TYR A 305 17.25 -37.42 10.55
N ALA A 306 16.29 -36.85 11.27
CA ALA A 306 15.18 -36.10 10.66
C ALA A 306 15.68 -34.70 10.28
N ARG A 307 15.61 -34.35 9.00
CA ARG A 307 15.91 -32.99 8.51
C ARG A 307 14.62 -32.30 8.08
N ALA A 308 14.30 -31.16 8.68
CA ALA A 308 13.19 -30.34 8.21
C ALA A 308 13.49 -29.73 6.81
N LEU A 309 12.59 -29.97 5.87
CA LEU A 309 12.67 -29.53 4.47
C LEU A 309 12.06 -28.15 4.24
N ASN A 310 11.27 -27.63 5.17
CA ASN A 310 10.49 -26.41 5.02
C ASN A 310 10.31 -25.62 6.34
N LEU A 311 11.42 -25.43 7.06
CA LEU A 311 11.45 -24.57 8.23
C LEU A 311 10.96 -23.15 7.87
N PRO A 312 9.95 -22.60 8.57
CA PRO A 312 9.45 -21.28 8.29
C PRO A 312 10.54 -20.25 8.56
N ARG A 313 10.76 -19.36 7.60
CA ARG A 313 11.50 -18.13 7.90
C ARG A 313 10.64 -17.27 8.82
N PRO A 314 11.23 -16.55 9.79
CA PRO A 314 10.46 -15.61 10.59
C PRO A 314 9.67 -14.68 9.66
N PRO A 315 8.34 -14.51 9.86
CA PRO A 315 7.50 -13.63 9.04
C PRO A 315 8.09 -12.22 8.87
N SER A 316 8.83 -11.75 9.88
CA SER A 316 9.54 -10.48 9.87
C SER A 316 10.65 -10.40 8.81
N GLN A 317 11.34 -11.49 8.48
CA GLN A 317 12.38 -11.49 7.45
C GLN A 317 11.80 -11.44 6.04
N VAL A 318 10.73 -12.22 5.79
CA VAL A 318 9.99 -12.16 4.53
C VAL A 318 9.42 -10.76 4.34
N ARG A 319 8.85 -10.19 5.42
CA ARG A 319 8.30 -8.85 5.40
C ARG A 319 9.35 -7.76 5.22
N ALA A 320 10.50 -7.87 5.90
CA ALA A 320 11.61 -6.93 5.72
C ALA A 320 12.13 -6.95 4.28
N ALA A 321 12.22 -8.12 3.64
CA ALA A 321 12.59 -8.22 2.24
C ALA A 321 11.55 -7.55 1.33
N ILE A 322 10.26 -7.79 1.57
CA ILE A 322 9.17 -7.14 0.84
C ILE A 322 9.20 -5.61 1.01
N ASP A 323 9.32 -5.14 2.25
CA ASP A 323 9.30 -3.72 2.59
C ASP A 323 10.59 -2.99 2.17
N SER A 324 11.66 -3.73 1.84
CA SER A 324 12.91 -3.18 1.31
C SER A 324 12.87 -2.85 -0.19
N VAL A 325 11.84 -3.31 -0.91
CA VAL A 325 11.70 -3.05 -2.34
C VAL A 325 11.46 -1.56 -2.58
N ARG A 326 12.27 -0.97 -3.46
CA ARG A 326 12.27 0.47 -3.72
C ARG A 326 11.10 0.92 -4.59
N SER A 327 10.65 0.06 -5.51
CA SER A 327 9.52 0.35 -6.39
C SER A 327 8.37 -0.61 -6.11
N PRO A 328 7.19 -0.12 -5.69
CA PRO A 328 6.03 -0.97 -5.47
C PRO A 328 5.65 -1.79 -6.71
N SER A 329 5.91 -1.27 -7.93
CA SER A 329 5.62 -1.95 -9.20
C SER A 329 6.51 -3.17 -9.48
N SER A 330 7.68 -3.28 -8.84
CA SER A 330 8.61 -4.40 -9.02
C SER A 330 8.58 -5.40 -7.86
N ALA A 331 7.69 -5.20 -6.89
CA ALA A 331 7.57 -6.02 -5.69
C ALA A 331 6.95 -7.42 -5.93
N HIS A 332 7.20 -8.01 -7.09
CA HIS A 332 6.88 -9.40 -7.41
C HIS A 332 7.79 -10.35 -6.64
N VAL A 333 7.27 -11.54 -6.34
CA VAL A 333 7.98 -12.54 -5.54
C VAL A 333 8.23 -13.80 -6.34
N MET A 334 9.41 -14.38 -6.19
CA MET A 334 9.74 -15.70 -6.67
C MET A 334 10.05 -16.63 -5.50
N VAL A 335 9.48 -17.82 -5.54
CA VAL A 335 9.75 -18.90 -4.59
C VAL A 335 10.29 -20.11 -5.38
N GLY A 336 11.54 -20.47 -5.14
CA GLY A 336 12.22 -21.54 -5.88
C GLY A 336 11.77 -22.96 -5.56
N SER A 337 10.83 -23.12 -4.62
CA SER A 337 10.17 -24.38 -4.32
C SER A 337 8.82 -24.14 -3.66
N ALA A 338 7.77 -24.79 -4.11
CA ALA A 338 6.46 -24.80 -3.43
C ALA A 338 6.55 -25.44 -2.03
N THR A 339 7.60 -26.24 -1.76
CA THR A 339 7.84 -26.76 -0.40
C THR A 339 8.18 -25.66 0.61
N SER A 340 8.59 -24.47 0.18
CA SER A 340 8.68 -23.27 1.04
C SER A 340 7.29 -22.65 1.26
N LEU A 341 6.38 -23.47 1.82
CA LEU A 341 4.97 -23.17 1.99
C LEU A 341 4.75 -21.95 2.89
N ASP A 342 5.60 -21.76 3.90
CA ASP A 342 5.59 -20.62 4.80
C ASP A 342 5.74 -19.28 4.04
N VAL A 343 6.72 -19.20 3.14
CA VAL A 343 6.98 -18.02 2.31
C VAL A 343 5.81 -17.79 1.37
N LEU A 344 5.35 -18.86 0.71
CA LEU A 344 4.25 -18.79 -0.25
C LEU A 344 2.97 -18.28 0.40
N LEU A 345 2.57 -18.86 1.54
CA LEU A 345 1.38 -18.44 2.28
C LEU A 345 1.51 -17.02 2.81
N ASN A 346 2.67 -16.63 3.34
CA ASN A 346 2.89 -15.29 3.87
C ASN A 346 2.72 -14.23 2.77
N VAL A 347 3.36 -14.41 1.62
CA VAL A 347 3.30 -13.49 0.47
C VAL A 347 1.88 -13.39 -0.08
N LEU A 348 1.15 -14.50 -0.13
CA LEU A 348 -0.21 -14.52 -0.66
C LEU A 348 -1.23 -13.88 0.29
N ARG A 349 -1.09 -14.13 1.60
CA ARG A 349 -1.96 -13.53 2.65
C ARG A 349 -1.66 -12.06 2.90
N HIS A 350 -0.44 -11.61 2.64
CA HIS A 350 0.00 -10.24 2.89
C HIS A 350 0.58 -9.60 1.61
N PRO A 351 -0.24 -9.39 0.56
CA PRO A 351 0.21 -8.76 -0.66
C PRO A 351 0.83 -7.39 -0.40
N VAL A 352 1.76 -7.00 -1.26
CA VAL A 352 2.14 -5.60 -1.38
C VAL A 352 0.98 -4.84 -1.99
N GLU A 353 0.50 -3.83 -1.28
CA GLU A 353 -0.47 -2.88 -1.81
C GLU A 353 0.28 -1.75 -2.54
N THR A 354 -0.21 -1.38 -3.71
CA THR A 354 0.33 -0.25 -4.47
C THR A 354 -0.79 0.74 -4.77
N PRO A 355 -0.50 2.04 -4.86
CA PRO A 355 -1.48 3.03 -5.27
C PRO A 355 -1.83 2.91 -6.77
N THR A 356 -1.12 2.06 -7.52
CA THR A 356 -1.31 1.88 -8.96
C THR A 356 -2.59 1.09 -9.23
N PRO A 357 -3.63 1.69 -9.84
CA PRO A 357 -4.89 1.01 -10.12
C PRO A 357 -4.68 -0.24 -10.98
N GLY A 358 -5.28 -1.36 -10.59
CA GLY A 358 -5.22 -2.61 -11.35
C GLY A 358 -3.91 -3.39 -11.24
N TRP A 359 -2.89 -2.86 -10.56
CA TRP A 359 -1.67 -3.64 -10.30
C TRP A 359 -1.92 -4.67 -9.19
N ALA A 360 -1.36 -5.87 -9.36
CA ALA A 360 -1.38 -6.91 -8.34
C ALA A 360 -0.02 -7.63 -8.29
N GLN A 361 0.43 -7.92 -7.07
CA GLN A 361 1.67 -8.65 -6.87
C GLN A 361 1.55 -10.09 -7.38
N GLN A 362 2.26 -10.39 -8.46
CA GLN A 362 2.49 -11.77 -8.93
C GLN A 362 3.51 -12.52 -8.06
N VAL A 363 3.27 -13.82 -7.89
CA VAL A 363 4.09 -14.78 -7.16
C VAL A 363 4.43 -15.94 -8.10
N TYR A 364 5.70 -16.08 -8.42
CA TYR A 364 6.18 -17.14 -9.31
C TYR A 364 6.78 -18.28 -8.50
N VAL A 365 6.39 -19.51 -8.80
CA VAL A 365 6.84 -20.71 -8.09
C VAL A 365 7.41 -21.71 -9.09
N ALA A 366 8.62 -22.22 -8.82
CA ALA A 366 9.21 -23.32 -9.59
C ALA A 366 9.34 -24.55 -8.68
N GLN A 367 8.57 -25.61 -8.95
CA GLN A 367 8.59 -26.82 -8.13
C GLN A 367 9.17 -28.01 -8.90
N GLN A 368 10.44 -28.34 -8.67
CA GLN A 368 11.10 -29.44 -9.39
C GLN A 368 10.64 -30.83 -8.92
N ASP A 369 10.51 -31.01 -7.60
CA ASP A 369 10.16 -32.29 -7.00
C ASP A 369 8.63 -32.45 -6.91
N LEU A 370 8.05 -33.19 -7.86
CA LEU A 370 6.62 -33.49 -7.88
C LEU A 370 6.19 -34.38 -6.72
N LEU A 371 7.08 -35.22 -6.20
CA LEU A 371 6.76 -36.09 -5.07
C LEU A 371 6.62 -35.26 -3.80
N ALA A 372 7.54 -34.31 -3.58
CA ALA A 372 7.43 -33.37 -2.46
C ALA A 372 6.18 -32.49 -2.56
N LEU A 373 5.83 -32.00 -3.77
CA LEU A 373 4.59 -31.25 -3.99
C LEU A 373 3.35 -32.10 -3.68
N ARG A 374 3.32 -33.34 -4.16
CA ARG A 374 2.22 -34.27 -3.88
C ARG A 374 2.07 -34.51 -2.38
N ARG A 375 3.18 -34.78 -1.67
CA ARG A 375 3.19 -34.97 -0.21
C ARG A 375 2.66 -33.73 0.51
N LEU A 376 3.06 -32.54 0.05
CA LEU A 376 2.57 -31.27 0.60
C LEU A 376 1.04 -31.13 0.40
N MET A 377 0.54 -31.42 -0.81
CA MET A 377 -0.89 -31.36 -1.12
C MET A 377 -1.74 -32.40 -0.38
N GLN A 378 -1.13 -33.49 0.09
CA GLN A 378 -1.83 -34.49 0.92
C GLN A 378 -2.09 -33.99 2.34
N VAL A 379 -1.28 -33.04 2.83
CA VAL A 379 -1.36 -32.54 4.21
C VAL A 379 -1.82 -31.07 4.29
N CYS A 380 -1.86 -30.37 3.16
CA CYS A 380 -2.24 -28.96 3.06
C CYS A 380 -3.15 -28.72 1.85
N ASP A 381 -4.30 -28.08 2.07
CA ASP A 381 -5.16 -27.62 0.98
C ASP A 381 -4.54 -26.39 0.29
N LEU A 382 -3.86 -26.63 -0.84
CA LEU A 382 -3.30 -25.57 -1.68
C LEU A 382 -4.31 -24.99 -2.66
N SER A 383 -5.56 -25.48 -2.71
CA SER A 383 -6.56 -25.03 -3.68
C SER A 383 -6.80 -23.52 -3.65
N PRO A 384 -6.89 -22.85 -2.48
CA PRO A 384 -7.03 -21.38 -2.44
C PRO A 384 -5.85 -20.63 -3.07
N LEU A 385 -4.65 -21.23 -3.04
CA LEU A 385 -3.46 -20.66 -3.68
C LEU A 385 -3.52 -20.89 -5.19
N LEU A 386 -3.77 -22.13 -5.61
CA LEU A 386 -3.75 -22.54 -7.03
C LEU A 386 -4.84 -21.86 -7.86
N VAL A 387 -5.94 -21.41 -7.26
CA VAL A 387 -7.01 -20.66 -7.94
C VAL A 387 -6.66 -19.17 -8.10
N SER A 388 -5.64 -18.66 -7.40
CA SER A 388 -5.26 -17.26 -7.51
C SER A 388 -4.64 -16.94 -8.87
N THR A 389 -5.19 -15.93 -9.55
CA THR A 389 -4.60 -15.36 -10.78
C THR A 389 -3.25 -14.69 -10.56
N ARG A 390 -2.82 -14.58 -9.30
CA ARG A 390 -1.53 -14.01 -8.90
C ARG A 390 -0.39 -15.04 -8.90
N ILE A 391 -0.68 -16.33 -9.11
CA ILE A 391 0.35 -17.37 -9.06
C ILE A 391 0.73 -17.85 -10.46
N GLY A 392 2.01 -17.69 -10.78
CA GLY A 392 2.65 -18.35 -11.92
C GLY A 392 3.41 -19.59 -11.46
N LEU A 393 2.81 -20.77 -11.57
CA LEU A 393 3.42 -22.03 -11.13
C LEU A 393 3.96 -22.85 -12.30
N GLU A 394 5.23 -23.23 -12.21
CA GLU A 394 5.89 -24.22 -13.07
C GLU A 394 6.28 -25.43 -12.23
N TRP A 395 6.03 -26.66 -12.70
CA TRP A 395 6.33 -27.88 -11.94
C TRP A 395 7.02 -29.00 -12.74
N GLY A 396 7.70 -29.90 -12.05
CA GLY A 396 8.44 -31.03 -12.64
C GLY A 396 9.92 -30.73 -12.85
N PRO A 397 10.71 -31.72 -13.34
CA PRO A 397 12.17 -31.65 -13.33
C PRO A 397 12.79 -30.44 -14.04
N HIS A 398 12.05 -29.83 -14.97
CA HIS A 398 12.46 -28.66 -15.75
C HIS A 398 11.73 -27.37 -15.37
N ALA A 399 11.07 -27.33 -14.20
CA ALA A 399 10.27 -26.19 -13.76
C ALA A 399 11.05 -24.86 -13.80
N GLU A 400 12.26 -24.87 -13.24
CA GLU A 400 13.13 -23.67 -13.24
C GLU A 400 13.50 -23.22 -14.64
N GLN A 401 13.87 -24.16 -15.52
CA GLN A 401 14.23 -23.86 -16.90
C GLN A 401 13.05 -23.26 -17.66
N ARG A 402 11.87 -23.84 -17.54
CA ARG A 402 10.66 -23.33 -18.19
C ARG A 402 10.24 -21.98 -17.62
N LEU A 403 10.40 -21.76 -16.30
CA LEU A 403 10.11 -20.48 -15.70
C LEU A 403 11.06 -19.38 -16.23
N ALA A 404 12.37 -19.66 -16.29
CA ALA A 404 13.31 -18.71 -16.86
C ALA A 404 13.08 -18.48 -18.37
N GLN A 405 12.79 -19.54 -19.13
CA GLN A 405 12.42 -19.45 -20.53
C GLN A 405 11.15 -18.62 -20.72
N ARG A 406 10.16 -18.77 -19.86
CA ARG A 406 8.94 -17.94 -19.87
C ARG A 406 9.27 -16.46 -19.69
N PHE A 407 10.18 -16.08 -18.77
CA PHE A 407 10.63 -14.68 -18.68
C PHE A 407 11.41 -14.23 -19.92
N ALA A 408 12.17 -15.11 -20.57
CA ALA A 408 12.86 -14.78 -21.81
C ALA A 408 11.88 -14.55 -22.98
N GLU A 409 10.86 -15.39 -23.11
CA GLU A 409 9.87 -15.37 -24.20
C GLU A 409 8.78 -14.31 -23.99
N HIS A 410 8.50 -13.94 -22.74
CA HIS A 410 7.50 -12.95 -22.36
C HIS A 410 8.17 -11.74 -21.70
N PRO A 411 8.76 -10.82 -22.48
CA PRO A 411 9.49 -9.66 -21.95
C PRO A 411 8.61 -8.69 -21.15
N ARG A 412 7.28 -8.78 -21.27
CA ARG A 412 6.31 -8.02 -20.47
C ARG A 412 6.24 -8.48 -19.02
N LEU A 413 6.60 -9.74 -18.72
CA LEU A 413 6.59 -10.22 -17.34
C LEU A 413 7.72 -9.54 -16.56
N VAL A 414 7.39 -8.92 -15.44
CA VAL A 414 8.37 -8.33 -14.53
C VAL A 414 9.18 -9.43 -13.86
N LEU A 415 10.50 -9.34 -13.94
CA LEU A 415 11.39 -10.23 -13.20
C LEU A 415 11.25 -9.94 -11.69
N PRO A 416 10.93 -10.94 -10.85
CA PRO A 416 10.80 -10.74 -9.42
C PRO A 416 12.11 -10.25 -8.79
N GLU A 417 12.05 -9.11 -8.10
CA GLU A 417 13.16 -8.61 -7.29
C GLU A 417 13.33 -9.44 -6.01
N ILE A 418 12.22 -9.89 -5.43
CA ILE A 418 12.22 -10.66 -4.19
C ILE A 418 12.32 -12.14 -4.54
N ARG A 419 13.40 -12.80 -4.10
CA ARG A 419 13.71 -14.20 -4.47
C ARG A 419 13.97 -15.03 -3.21
N PHE A 420 13.10 -16.01 -2.94
CA PHE A 420 13.21 -16.92 -1.80
C PHE A 420 13.47 -18.36 -2.26
N ALA A 421 14.42 -19.04 -1.59
CA ALA A 421 14.76 -20.44 -1.86
C ALA A 421 15.01 -20.76 -3.36
N VAL A 422 15.44 -19.76 -4.15
CA VAL A 422 15.76 -19.91 -5.57
C VAL A 422 17.10 -20.63 -5.71
N SER A 423 17.15 -21.70 -6.51
CA SER A 423 18.40 -22.42 -6.73
C SER A 423 19.45 -21.55 -7.42
N PRO A 424 20.75 -21.85 -7.27
CA PRO A 424 21.81 -21.16 -8.01
C PRO A 424 21.63 -21.24 -9.54
N SER A 425 21.06 -22.35 -10.04
CA SER A 425 20.80 -22.55 -11.47
C SER A 425 19.73 -21.59 -11.98
N LEU A 426 18.57 -21.52 -11.31
CA LEU A 426 17.51 -20.57 -11.68
C LEU A 426 18.01 -19.12 -11.54
N MET A 427 18.77 -18.81 -10.49
CA MET A 427 19.35 -17.47 -10.31
C MET A 427 20.23 -17.07 -11.49
N ALA A 428 21.13 -17.96 -11.94
CA ALA A 428 22.00 -17.71 -13.09
C ALA A 428 21.22 -17.59 -14.41
N GLN A 429 20.11 -18.32 -14.56
CA GLN A 429 19.23 -18.19 -15.72
C GLN A 429 18.51 -16.85 -15.74
N LEU A 430 17.94 -16.41 -14.62
CA LEU A 430 17.27 -15.11 -14.51
C LEU A 430 18.23 -13.95 -14.71
N GLN A 431 19.47 -14.04 -14.21
CA GLN A 431 20.51 -13.05 -14.47
C GLN A 431 20.83 -12.94 -15.96
N ARG A 432 20.84 -14.05 -16.71
CA ARG A 432 21.00 -14.00 -18.17
C ARG A 432 19.82 -13.33 -18.86
N VAL A 433 18.59 -13.60 -18.41
CA VAL A 433 17.40 -12.89 -18.94
C VAL A 433 17.50 -11.40 -18.65
N GLU A 434 17.87 -11.03 -17.43
CA GLU A 434 18.02 -9.63 -17.00
C GLU A 434 19.09 -8.90 -17.80
N SER A 435 20.29 -9.48 -17.94
CA SER A 435 21.36 -8.92 -18.77
C SER A 435 20.96 -8.80 -20.22
N GLY A 436 20.32 -9.83 -20.80
CA GLY A 436 19.84 -9.78 -22.19
C GLY A 436 18.80 -8.67 -22.41
N ARG A 437 17.86 -8.49 -21.46
CA ARG A 437 16.88 -7.38 -21.52
C ARG A 437 17.57 -6.02 -21.39
N ARG A 438 18.59 -5.89 -20.54
CA ARG A 438 19.38 -4.66 -20.36
C ARG A 438 20.15 -4.31 -21.64
N GLU A 439 20.85 -5.26 -22.24
CA GLU A 439 21.58 -5.07 -23.50
C GLU A 439 20.62 -4.66 -24.64
N GLN A 440 19.45 -5.29 -24.73
CA GLN A 440 18.42 -4.91 -25.70
C GLN A 440 17.89 -3.49 -25.47
N LEU A 441 17.67 -3.11 -24.21
CA LEU A 441 17.22 -1.77 -23.83
C LEU A 441 18.28 -0.71 -24.21
N GLU A 442 19.54 -0.95 -23.87
CA GLU A 442 20.67 -0.06 -24.17
C GLU A 442 20.84 0.11 -25.68
N ALA A 443 20.87 -0.99 -26.44
CA ALA A 443 20.96 -0.95 -27.91
C ALA A 443 19.77 -0.20 -28.55
N ALA A 444 18.57 -0.35 -27.99
CA ALA A 444 17.40 0.38 -28.45
C ALA A 444 17.49 1.88 -28.14
N ILE A 445 17.98 2.26 -26.95
CA ILE A 445 18.22 3.68 -26.59
C ILE A 445 19.24 4.29 -27.54
N GLU A 446 20.37 3.63 -27.78
CA GLU A 446 21.40 4.10 -28.72
C GLU A 446 20.81 4.31 -30.13
N THR A 447 19.96 3.36 -30.58
CA THR A 447 19.26 3.47 -31.87
C THR A 447 18.33 4.69 -31.92
N ILE A 448 17.57 4.94 -30.85
CA ILE A 448 16.67 6.09 -30.75
C ILE A 448 17.50 7.39 -30.77
N GLU A 449 18.56 7.48 -29.96
CA GLU A 449 19.43 8.65 -29.91
C GLU A 449 20.10 8.96 -31.25
N ALA A 450 20.56 7.92 -31.97
CA ALA A 450 21.18 8.07 -33.29
C ALA A 450 20.19 8.54 -34.38
N ARG A 451 18.92 8.13 -34.31
CA ARG A 451 17.89 8.47 -35.31
C ARG A 451 17.17 9.79 -35.04
N HIS A 452 17.06 10.18 -33.79
CA HIS A 452 16.26 11.34 -33.37
C HIS A 452 17.16 12.50 -32.95
N ASP A 453 17.88 13.05 -33.92
CA ASP A 453 18.63 14.29 -33.78
C ASP A 453 17.81 15.51 -34.24
N ARG A 454 18.45 16.69 -34.25
CA ARG A 454 17.81 17.93 -34.74
C ARG A 454 17.46 17.89 -36.24
N SER A 455 18.14 17.07 -37.05
CA SER A 455 17.82 16.95 -38.47
C SER A 455 16.47 16.24 -38.66
N ARG A 456 16.16 15.24 -37.81
CA ARG A 456 14.87 14.54 -37.83
C ARG A 456 13.69 15.48 -37.58
N LEU A 457 13.84 16.47 -36.71
CA LEU A 457 12.81 17.49 -36.46
C LEU A 457 12.45 18.28 -37.73
N ARG A 458 13.42 18.56 -38.61
CA ARG A 458 13.16 19.23 -39.89
C ARG A 458 12.37 18.33 -40.85
N VAL A 459 12.63 17.02 -40.83
CA VAL A 459 11.86 16.03 -41.58
C VAL A 459 10.42 16.01 -41.08
N THR A 460 10.21 15.91 -39.76
CA THR A 460 8.87 15.95 -39.14
C THR A 460 8.13 17.24 -39.49
N LEU A 461 8.78 18.40 -39.40
CA LEU A 461 8.18 19.68 -39.80
C LEU A 461 7.84 19.72 -41.30
N GLY A 462 8.70 19.16 -42.16
CA GLY A 462 8.45 19.02 -43.58
C GLY A 462 7.19 18.21 -43.88
N LYS A 463 7.02 17.07 -43.18
CA LYS A 463 5.81 16.24 -43.28
C LYS A 463 4.56 17.03 -42.89
N LEU A 464 4.58 17.69 -41.73
CA LEU A 464 3.47 18.52 -41.23
C LEU A 464 3.06 19.62 -42.22
N ARG A 465 4.03 20.26 -42.88
CA ARG A 465 3.76 21.32 -43.87
C ARG A 465 3.13 20.79 -45.15
N ARG A 466 3.47 19.57 -45.55
CA ARG A 466 2.96 18.93 -46.77
C ARG A 466 1.70 18.09 -46.53
N GLY A 467 1.26 17.94 -45.27
CA GLY A 467 0.15 17.06 -44.91
C GLY A 467 0.50 15.58 -45.09
N GLU A 468 1.79 15.22 -44.97
CA GLU A 468 2.22 13.83 -45.08
C GLU A 468 1.97 13.06 -43.77
N PRO A 469 1.69 11.74 -43.86
CA PRO A 469 1.56 10.87 -42.69
C PRO A 469 2.75 10.92 -41.73
N LEU A 470 2.46 11.26 -40.49
CA LEU A 470 3.33 11.03 -39.33
C LEU A 470 3.27 9.57 -38.83
N ARG A 471 4.38 9.12 -38.23
CA ARG A 471 4.48 7.94 -37.38
C ARG A 471 4.27 8.35 -35.93
N VAL A 472 3.17 7.94 -35.32
CA VAL A 472 2.78 8.28 -33.94
C VAL A 472 2.88 7.03 -33.08
N TRP A 473 3.74 7.07 -32.06
CA TRP A 473 3.85 5.98 -31.09
C TRP A 473 3.20 6.41 -29.78
N ALA A 474 2.45 5.52 -29.11
CA ALA A 474 1.89 5.82 -27.79
C ALA A 474 2.17 4.76 -26.73
N THR A 475 2.17 5.22 -25.48
CA THR A 475 2.03 4.34 -24.32
C THR A 475 0.78 4.72 -23.54
N THR A 476 0.00 3.73 -23.13
CA THR A 476 -1.03 3.92 -22.12
C THR A 476 -0.54 3.29 -20.82
N GLY A 477 -0.43 4.10 -19.77
CA GLY A 477 -0.07 3.59 -18.44
C GLY A 477 -1.19 2.71 -17.85
N PRO A 478 -1.12 2.42 -16.54
CA PRO A 478 -2.18 1.77 -15.79
C PRO A 478 -3.24 2.83 -15.47
N CYS A 479 -3.75 3.47 -16.51
CA CYS A 479 -4.66 4.59 -16.41
C CYS A 479 -6.10 4.10 -16.25
N PRO A 480 -6.98 4.96 -15.69
CA PRO A 480 -8.42 4.73 -15.75
C PRO A 480 -8.89 4.44 -17.17
N THR A 481 -9.97 3.65 -17.30
CA THR A 481 -10.60 3.28 -18.59
C THR A 481 -10.85 4.50 -19.49
N ALA A 482 -11.09 5.67 -18.91
CA ALA A 482 -11.28 6.93 -19.62
C ALA A 482 -10.05 7.33 -20.46
N THR A 483 -8.85 7.40 -19.87
CA THR A 483 -7.63 7.80 -20.60
C THR A 483 -7.26 6.80 -21.70
N ARG A 484 -7.45 5.50 -21.44
CA ARG A 484 -7.28 4.45 -22.47
C ARG A 484 -8.24 4.64 -23.64
N THR A 485 -9.48 5.05 -23.35
CA THR A 485 -10.50 5.36 -24.36
C THR A 485 -10.10 6.59 -25.18
N VAL A 486 -9.65 7.66 -24.51
CA VAL A 486 -9.14 8.89 -25.16
C VAL A 486 -8.01 8.58 -26.14
N VAL A 487 -7.01 7.80 -25.74
CA VAL A 487 -5.88 7.44 -26.62
C VAL A 487 -6.34 6.53 -27.77
N ARG A 488 -7.21 5.55 -27.49
CA ARG A 488 -7.79 4.69 -28.54
C ARG A 488 -8.51 5.52 -29.59
N ASP A 489 -9.35 6.45 -29.18
CA ASP A 489 -10.18 7.24 -30.08
C ASP A 489 -9.31 8.24 -30.86
N LEU A 490 -8.34 8.90 -30.21
CA LEU A 490 -7.32 9.72 -30.88
C LEU A 490 -6.57 8.92 -31.96
N PHE A 491 -6.17 7.68 -31.65
CA PHE A 491 -5.45 6.83 -32.59
C PHE A 491 -6.33 6.40 -33.78
N ALA A 492 -7.61 6.13 -33.53
CA ALA A 492 -8.56 5.87 -34.60
C ALA A 492 -8.67 7.08 -35.55
N ALA A 493 -8.80 8.29 -34.99
CA ALA A 493 -8.84 9.52 -35.77
C ALA A 493 -7.55 9.78 -36.55
N LEU A 494 -6.38 9.63 -35.93
CA LEU A 494 -5.09 9.79 -36.60
C LEU A 494 -4.92 8.79 -37.76
N ARG A 495 -5.33 7.53 -37.58
CA ARG A 495 -5.31 6.53 -38.68
C ARG A 495 -6.26 6.91 -39.82
N GLN A 496 -7.44 7.44 -39.52
CA GLN A 496 -8.36 7.96 -40.55
C GLN A 496 -7.80 9.16 -41.29
N GLN A 497 -6.96 9.98 -40.63
CA GLN A 497 -6.18 11.06 -41.25
C GLN A 497 -4.96 10.56 -42.05
N GLY A 498 -4.73 9.25 -42.12
CA GLY A 498 -3.64 8.63 -42.89
C GLY A 498 -2.35 8.40 -42.10
N HIS A 499 -2.30 8.71 -40.80
CA HIS A 499 -1.13 8.46 -39.97
C HIS A 499 -0.86 6.98 -39.72
N LEU A 500 0.41 6.66 -39.48
CA LEU A 500 0.83 5.37 -38.98
C LEU A 500 0.87 5.45 -37.46
N CYS A 501 0.11 4.60 -36.79
CA CYS A 501 0.01 4.63 -35.33
C CYS A 501 0.29 3.25 -34.73
N ASP A 502 1.24 3.20 -33.79
CA ASP A 502 1.56 2.02 -33.00
C ASP A 502 1.51 2.35 -31.51
N ARG A 503 1.15 1.39 -30.67
CA ARG A 503 0.99 1.62 -29.24
C ARG A 503 1.40 0.43 -28.40
N LEU A 504 1.92 0.74 -27.22
CA LEU A 504 2.21 -0.21 -26.17
C LEU A 504 1.27 0.07 -25.00
N ASP A 505 0.29 -0.81 -24.81
CA ASP A 505 -0.66 -0.67 -23.70
C ASP A 505 -0.11 -1.40 -22.47
N GLU A 506 -0.14 -0.78 -21.30
CA GLU A 506 0.18 -1.47 -20.04
C GLU A 506 -0.83 -2.61 -19.80
N PRO A 507 -0.37 -3.88 -19.76
CA PRO A 507 -1.23 -5.05 -19.73
C PRO A 507 -1.77 -5.35 -18.32
N ASP A 508 -2.31 -6.57 -18.20
CA ASP A 508 -2.84 -7.19 -17.00
C ASP A 508 -1.92 -7.08 -15.75
N PRO A 509 -2.46 -7.27 -14.54
CA PRO A 509 -1.71 -7.15 -13.29
C PRO A 509 -0.40 -7.95 -13.30
N GLY A 510 0.75 -7.26 -13.15
CA GLY A 510 2.08 -7.87 -13.07
C GLY A 510 2.87 -7.95 -14.38
N GLU A 511 2.35 -7.34 -15.45
CA GLU A 511 3.14 -6.99 -16.62
C GLU A 511 3.68 -5.55 -16.48
N ASP A 512 4.88 -5.31 -17.03
CA ASP A 512 5.50 -3.99 -17.15
C ASP A 512 5.98 -3.82 -18.59
N VAL A 513 5.54 -2.73 -19.21
CA VAL A 513 5.93 -2.39 -20.58
C VAL A 513 7.22 -1.59 -20.62
N GLY A 514 7.69 -1.08 -19.49
CA GLY A 514 8.87 -0.23 -19.40
C GLY A 514 10.09 -0.78 -20.15
N PRO A 515 10.48 -2.05 -19.93
CA PRO A 515 11.58 -2.67 -20.66
C PRO A 515 11.37 -2.79 -22.17
N LEU A 516 10.11 -2.77 -22.62
CA LEU A 516 9.72 -2.90 -24.03
C LEU A 516 9.51 -1.56 -24.74
N MET A 517 9.42 -0.46 -24.00
CA MET A 517 9.19 0.85 -24.57
C MET A 517 10.29 1.24 -25.55
N ALA A 518 11.56 1.22 -25.13
CA ALA A 518 12.67 1.59 -26.03
C ALA A 518 12.76 0.67 -27.25
N PRO A 519 12.75 -0.68 -27.12
CA PRO A 519 12.75 -1.56 -28.29
C PRO A 519 11.59 -1.30 -29.25
N SER A 520 10.37 -1.05 -28.72
CA SER A 520 9.20 -0.74 -29.53
C SER A 520 9.34 0.61 -30.26
N ILE A 521 9.80 1.64 -29.57
CA ILE A 521 10.07 2.97 -30.17
C ILE A 521 11.17 2.86 -31.22
N ALA A 522 12.26 2.14 -30.94
CA ALA A 522 13.37 1.95 -31.87
C ALA A 522 12.93 1.19 -33.13
N ALA A 523 12.09 0.16 -33.00
CA ALA A 523 11.54 -0.59 -34.13
C ALA A 523 10.56 0.27 -34.96
N PHE A 524 9.73 1.06 -34.28
CA PHE A 524 8.71 1.88 -34.92
C PHE A 524 9.22 3.22 -35.45
N ASP A 525 10.37 3.75 -35.03
CA ASP A 525 10.96 5.03 -35.50
C ASP A 525 9.94 6.19 -35.58
N PRO A 526 9.28 6.56 -34.46
CA PRO A 526 8.20 7.55 -34.49
C PRO A 526 8.68 8.96 -34.82
N ASP A 527 7.80 9.75 -35.44
CA ASP A 527 7.99 11.19 -35.58
C ASP A 527 7.56 11.95 -34.31
N VAL A 528 6.67 11.34 -33.51
CA VAL A 528 6.15 11.88 -32.25
C VAL A 528 5.72 10.75 -31.31
N ILE A 529 5.96 10.94 -30.01
CA ILE A 529 5.48 10.06 -28.93
C ILE A 529 4.27 10.70 -28.25
N VAL A 530 3.29 9.88 -27.89
CA VAL A 530 2.12 10.28 -27.10
C VAL A 530 2.08 9.47 -25.81
N THR A 531 2.00 10.14 -24.66
CA THR A 531 1.90 9.50 -23.35
C THR A 531 0.53 9.80 -22.75
N ALA A 532 -0.21 8.76 -22.37
CA ALA A 532 -1.45 8.91 -21.61
C ALA A 532 -1.13 8.97 -20.12
N ASP A 533 -1.58 10.02 -19.43
CA ASP A 533 -1.46 10.19 -17.98
C ASP A 533 -0.02 10.19 -17.42
N GLY A 534 0.96 10.29 -18.31
CA GLY A 534 2.37 10.28 -18.01
C GLY A 534 3.11 11.40 -18.72
N LEU A 535 4.19 11.88 -18.12
CA LEU A 535 5.15 12.80 -18.72
C LEU A 535 6.36 12.04 -19.24
N ARG A 536 7.14 12.65 -20.15
CA ARG A 536 8.43 12.09 -20.61
C ARG A 536 9.31 11.63 -19.44
N THR A 537 9.35 12.42 -18.37
CA THR A 537 10.19 12.20 -17.19
C THR A 537 9.78 10.97 -16.37
N GLN A 538 8.57 10.46 -16.60
CA GLN A 538 8.03 9.28 -15.95
C GLN A 538 8.22 8.03 -16.81
N LEU A 539 8.71 8.18 -18.04
CA LEU A 539 9.02 7.04 -18.87
C LEU A 539 10.33 6.40 -18.39
N PRO A 540 10.39 5.06 -18.26
CA PRO A 540 11.57 4.34 -17.81
C PRO A 540 12.74 4.44 -18.80
N THR A 541 12.45 4.82 -20.06
CA THR A 541 13.44 5.01 -21.11
C THR A 541 13.84 6.48 -21.19
N ARG A 542 15.15 6.77 -21.20
CA ARG A 542 15.67 8.10 -21.52
C ARG A 542 15.43 8.38 -23.01
N LEU A 543 14.42 9.20 -23.31
CA LEU A 543 14.12 9.62 -24.67
C LEU A 543 14.91 10.88 -25.03
N PRO A 544 15.47 10.98 -26.26
CA PRO A 544 16.18 12.16 -26.69
C PRO A 544 15.24 13.37 -26.73
N ALA A 545 15.74 14.52 -26.31
CA ALA A 545 14.97 15.76 -26.27
C ALA A 545 14.45 16.16 -27.65
N ALA A 546 15.13 15.75 -28.74
CA ALA A 546 14.75 16.02 -30.12
C ALA A 546 13.67 15.09 -30.70
N LEU A 547 13.18 14.11 -29.95
CA LEU A 547 11.98 13.34 -30.32
C LEU A 547 10.76 13.98 -29.65
N PRO A 548 9.83 14.66 -30.36
CA PRO A 548 8.70 15.33 -29.73
C PRO A 548 7.83 14.38 -28.88
N CYS A 549 7.38 14.84 -27.70
CA CYS A 549 6.52 14.07 -26.81
C CYS A 549 5.26 14.88 -26.45
N VAL A 550 4.10 14.25 -26.55
CA VAL A 550 2.80 14.84 -26.23
C VAL A 550 2.21 14.08 -25.06
N ALA A 551 2.11 14.72 -23.89
CA ALA A 551 1.45 14.15 -22.73
C ALA A 551 -0.02 14.54 -22.71
N ILE A 552 -0.94 13.58 -22.61
CA ILE A 552 -2.38 13.82 -22.45
C ILE A 552 -2.74 13.55 -20.99
N LEU A 553 -3.10 14.60 -20.25
CA LEU A 553 -3.34 14.53 -18.81
C LEU A 553 -4.77 14.94 -18.48
N GLY A 554 -5.43 14.13 -17.63
CA GLY A 554 -6.82 14.36 -17.19
C GLY A 554 -6.94 14.90 -15.77
N ASP A 555 -5.83 15.11 -15.06
CA ASP A 555 -5.84 15.59 -13.68
C ASP A 555 -4.64 16.51 -13.35
N ALA A 556 -4.73 17.14 -12.17
CA ALA A 556 -3.72 17.98 -11.57
C ALA A 556 -3.08 17.30 -10.34
N SER A 557 -2.43 16.16 -10.54
CA SER A 557 -1.68 15.52 -9.45
C SER A 557 -0.48 16.37 -9.00
N ALA A 558 -0.39 16.67 -7.70
CA ALA A 558 0.69 17.48 -7.12
C ALA A 558 2.11 16.95 -7.42
N ALA A 559 2.25 15.63 -7.62
CA ALA A 559 3.51 14.99 -8.01
C ALA A 559 4.02 15.46 -9.39
N ARG A 560 3.14 16.02 -10.24
CA ARG A 560 3.51 16.58 -11.55
C ARG A 560 4.03 18.01 -11.45
N PHE A 561 3.75 18.74 -10.37
CA PHE A 561 4.12 20.15 -10.24
C PHE A 561 5.46 20.38 -9.55
N THR A 562 6.31 19.36 -9.47
CA THR A 562 7.65 19.54 -8.91
C THR A 562 8.56 20.30 -9.88
N PRO A 563 9.45 21.19 -9.38
CA PRO A 563 10.42 21.90 -10.24
C PRO A 563 11.29 20.94 -11.06
N ALA A 564 11.62 19.77 -10.51
CA ALA A 564 12.40 18.75 -11.22
C ALA A 564 11.63 18.17 -12.43
N THR A 565 10.33 17.89 -12.26
CA THR A 565 9.47 17.41 -13.35
C THR A 565 9.41 18.43 -14.48
N VAL A 566 9.18 19.70 -14.15
CA VAL A 566 9.06 20.80 -15.14
C VAL A 566 10.38 21.06 -15.85
N ALA A 567 11.50 21.09 -15.12
CA ALA A 567 12.83 21.33 -15.68
C ALA A 567 13.32 20.22 -16.62
N ALA A 568 12.78 19.01 -16.48
CA ALA A 568 13.14 17.88 -17.32
C ALA A 568 12.25 17.73 -18.59
N LEU A 569 11.30 18.65 -18.81
CA LEU A 569 10.56 18.73 -20.07
C LEU A 569 11.47 19.23 -21.19
N GLY A 570 11.40 18.57 -22.34
CA GLY A 570 12.14 18.95 -23.53
C GLY A 570 11.56 20.19 -24.23
N PRO A 571 12.36 20.88 -25.06
CA PRO A 571 11.92 22.05 -25.82
C PRO A 571 10.95 21.70 -26.96
N TYR A 572 10.52 20.44 -27.10
CA TYR A 572 9.51 19.99 -28.06
C TYR A 572 8.38 19.22 -27.37
N ASP A 573 8.34 19.25 -26.04
CA ASP A 573 7.28 18.59 -25.28
C ASP A 573 6.02 19.46 -25.27
N LEU A 574 4.87 18.80 -25.42
CA LEU A 574 3.52 19.36 -25.39
C LEU A 574 2.74 18.69 -24.27
N THR A 575 1.93 19.47 -23.56
CA THR A 575 1.02 18.94 -22.53
C THR A 575 -0.40 19.28 -22.94
N PHE A 576 -1.19 18.26 -23.24
CA PHE A 576 -2.58 18.35 -23.65
C PHE A 576 -3.46 18.03 -22.43
N LEU A 577 -4.34 18.95 -22.09
CA LEU A 577 -5.18 18.88 -20.89
C LEU A 577 -6.64 18.73 -21.31
N THR A 578 -7.43 18.03 -20.51
CA THR A 578 -8.85 17.81 -20.80
C THR A 578 -9.74 19.04 -20.58
N SER A 579 -9.22 20.11 -19.96
CA SER A 579 -9.95 21.36 -19.76
C SER A 579 -9.05 22.61 -19.78
N GLN A 580 -9.67 23.77 -19.96
CA GLN A 580 -8.97 25.06 -19.95
C GLN A 580 -8.42 25.42 -18.56
N GLU A 581 -9.15 25.06 -17.50
CA GLU A 581 -8.74 25.27 -16.10
C GLU A 581 -7.47 24.48 -15.80
N LEU A 582 -7.42 23.20 -16.16
CA LEU A 582 -6.22 22.38 -16.03
C LEU A 582 -5.07 22.96 -16.85
N ALA A 583 -5.32 23.39 -18.09
CA ALA A 583 -4.28 24.02 -18.90
C ALA A 583 -3.76 25.32 -18.28
N ALA A 584 -4.61 26.10 -17.61
CA ALA A 584 -4.21 27.31 -16.89
C ALA A 584 -3.36 26.97 -15.66
N GLU A 585 -3.76 25.96 -14.88
CA GLU A 585 -3.04 25.48 -13.71
C GLU A 585 -1.63 24.97 -14.08
N TYR A 586 -1.51 24.10 -15.09
CA TYR A 586 -0.20 23.62 -15.54
C TYR A 586 0.71 24.77 -16.02
N ARG A 587 0.15 25.80 -16.70
CA ARG A 587 0.92 27.01 -17.08
C ARG A 587 1.43 27.77 -15.85
N GLN A 588 0.63 27.90 -14.79
CA GLN A 588 1.05 28.53 -13.54
C GLN A 588 2.23 27.78 -12.89
N HIS A 589 2.29 26.47 -13.08
CA HIS A 589 3.40 25.62 -12.62
C HIS A 589 4.59 25.56 -13.59
N GLY A 590 4.63 26.41 -14.61
CA GLY A 590 5.79 26.55 -15.50
C GLY A 590 5.84 25.54 -16.65
N TYR A 591 4.74 24.84 -16.95
CA TYR A 591 4.67 24.02 -18.15
C TYR A 591 4.63 24.92 -19.39
N PRO A 592 5.67 24.89 -20.25
CA PRO A 592 5.86 25.90 -21.29
C PRO A 592 4.78 25.84 -22.37
N ARG A 593 4.10 24.69 -22.52
CA ARG A 593 3.17 24.40 -23.62
C ARG A 593 1.99 23.52 -23.19
N ALA A 594 1.37 23.92 -22.09
CA ALA A 594 0.10 23.34 -21.66
C ALA A 594 -1.06 23.94 -22.48
N VAL A 595 -1.74 23.07 -23.23
CA VAL A 595 -2.83 23.39 -24.16
C VAL A 595 -4.06 22.58 -23.77
N SER A 596 -5.22 23.22 -23.70
CA SER A 596 -6.48 22.49 -23.56
C SER A 596 -6.81 21.82 -24.88
N LEU A 597 -7.18 20.54 -24.82
CA LEU A 597 -7.85 19.90 -25.93
C LEU A 597 -9.15 20.67 -26.24
N PRO A 598 -9.54 20.79 -27.52
CA PRO A 598 -10.85 21.31 -27.90
C PRO A 598 -11.94 20.59 -27.11
N ASP A 599 -12.84 21.37 -26.52
CA ASP A 599 -13.85 20.90 -25.59
C ASP A 599 -14.54 19.64 -26.12
N ALA A 600 -14.33 18.53 -25.42
CA ALA A 600 -15.32 17.46 -25.33
C ALA A 600 -16.46 17.87 -24.37
N ALA A 601 -16.39 19.09 -23.80
CA ALA A 601 -17.13 19.64 -22.66
C ALA A 601 -18.64 19.86 -22.88
N GLY A 602 -19.28 19.05 -23.72
CA GLY A 602 -20.73 18.99 -23.82
C GLY A 602 -21.35 17.69 -23.31
N ARG A 603 -20.57 16.68 -22.84
CA ARG A 603 -21.15 15.33 -22.60
C ARG A 603 -20.71 14.57 -21.35
N THR A 604 -19.72 15.01 -20.60
CA THR A 604 -19.24 14.23 -19.43
C THR A 604 -19.98 14.53 -18.13
N ASP A 605 -20.53 15.74 -17.96
CA ASP A 605 -21.13 16.14 -16.67
C ASP A 605 -22.60 15.69 -16.50
N ASP A 606 -23.25 15.24 -17.58
CA ASP A 606 -24.67 14.81 -17.57
C ASP A 606 -24.87 13.29 -17.69
N LEU A 607 -23.82 12.46 -17.62
CA LEU A 607 -23.99 11.00 -17.65
C LEU A 607 -24.19 10.45 -16.23
N PRO A 608 -25.43 10.07 -15.82
CA PRO A 608 -25.64 9.45 -14.53
C PRO A 608 -24.84 8.15 -14.44
N ALA A 609 -24.28 7.88 -13.25
CA ALA A 609 -23.42 6.73 -12.94
C ALA A 609 -24.02 5.33 -13.22
N ARG A 610 -25.24 5.22 -13.76
CA ARG A 610 -25.96 3.97 -14.01
C ARG A 610 -25.96 3.45 -15.45
N SER A 611 -25.42 4.15 -16.45
CA SER A 611 -25.38 3.65 -17.86
C SER A 611 -24.04 3.03 -18.29
N ARG A 612 -23.32 2.38 -17.36
CA ARG A 612 -22.05 1.67 -17.66
C ARG A 612 -22.23 0.23 -18.18
N THR A 613 -23.41 -0.16 -18.65
CA THR A 613 -23.59 -1.47 -19.29
C THR A 613 -23.33 -1.38 -20.79
N ALA A 614 -22.47 -2.29 -21.25
CA ALA A 614 -21.99 -2.45 -22.60
C ALA A 614 -23.10 -2.50 -23.66
N ALA A 615 -23.24 -1.45 -24.47
CA ALA A 615 -23.58 -1.48 -25.90
C ALA A 615 -23.84 -0.05 -26.39
N GLY A 616 -23.06 0.42 -27.37
CA GLY A 616 -23.32 1.65 -28.11
C GLY A 616 -22.47 2.85 -27.66
N VAL A 617 -21.38 3.11 -28.37
CA VAL A 617 -20.69 4.42 -28.32
C VAL A 617 -21.64 5.43 -28.98
N PRO A 618 -21.91 6.60 -28.37
CA PRO A 618 -22.72 7.63 -29.02
C PRO A 618 -21.98 8.18 -30.25
N ASP A 619 -22.70 8.39 -31.36
CA ASP A 619 -22.23 8.85 -32.69
C ASP A 619 -21.45 10.19 -32.72
N GLY A 620 -21.12 10.80 -31.58
CA GLY A 620 -20.34 12.05 -31.51
C GLY A 620 -18.89 11.90 -31.05
N GLY A 621 -18.42 10.70 -30.66
CA GLY A 621 -17.04 10.53 -30.19
C GLY A 621 -15.97 10.75 -31.27
N TRP A 622 -16.33 10.56 -32.54
CA TRP A 622 -15.39 10.63 -33.65
C TRP A 622 -14.98 12.07 -34.01
N GLU A 623 -15.91 13.03 -33.96
CA GLU A 623 -15.63 14.44 -34.28
C GLU A 623 -14.64 15.04 -33.28
N THR A 624 -14.82 14.71 -31.99
CA THR A 624 -13.92 15.12 -30.91
C THR A 624 -12.52 14.52 -31.11
N ALA A 625 -12.41 13.22 -31.40
CA ALA A 625 -11.14 12.58 -31.65
C ALA A 625 -10.42 13.15 -32.90
N TRP A 626 -11.19 13.48 -33.95
CA TRP A 626 -10.67 14.14 -35.15
C TRP A 626 -10.12 15.55 -34.84
N ALA A 627 -10.85 16.33 -34.04
CA ALA A 627 -10.40 17.64 -33.57
C ALA A 627 -9.11 17.54 -32.75
N TRP A 628 -8.97 16.51 -31.91
CA TRP A 628 -7.76 16.25 -31.14
C TRP A 628 -6.56 15.90 -32.02
N GLY A 629 -6.74 15.04 -33.04
CA GLY A 629 -5.69 14.74 -34.02
C GLY A 629 -5.23 16.00 -34.78
N THR A 630 -6.18 16.85 -35.16
CA THR A 630 -5.89 18.13 -35.83
C THR A 630 -5.15 19.10 -34.90
N ALA A 631 -5.56 19.21 -33.64
CA ALA A 631 -4.91 20.03 -32.63
C ALA A 631 -3.46 19.57 -32.36
N LEU A 632 -3.24 18.25 -32.30
CA LEU A 632 -1.89 17.67 -32.16
C LEU A 632 -0.98 18.10 -33.30
N GLN A 633 -1.42 17.95 -34.55
CA GLN A 633 -0.62 18.35 -35.71
C GLN A 633 -0.34 19.86 -35.71
N PHE A 634 -1.35 20.68 -35.41
CA PHE A 634 -1.24 22.13 -35.40
C PHE A 634 -0.23 22.61 -34.35
N GLU A 635 -0.37 22.16 -33.10
CA GLU A 635 0.53 22.57 -32.01
C GLU A 635 1.95 22.05 -32.22
N LEU A 636 2.10 20.80 -32.69
CA LEU A 636 3.41 20.25 -33.03
C LEU A 636 4.08 21.07 -34.14
N ARG A 637 3.34 21.42 -35.19
CA ARG A 637 3.86 22.28 -36.26
C ARG A 637 4.29 23.64 -35.72
N ARG A 638 3.42 24.30 -34.95
CA ARG A 638 3.69 25.64 -34.38
C ARG A 638 4.97 25.64 -33.56
N VAL A 639 5.14 24.64 -32.71
CA VAL A 639 6.35 24.43 -31.91
C VAL A 639 7.60 24.27 -32.76
N LEU A 640 7.54 23.37 -33.75
CA LEU A 640 8.69 23.09 -34.59
C LEU A 640 9.06 24.29 -35.47
N GLU A 641 8.08 25.07 -35.94
CA GLU A 641 8.31 26.29 -36.69
C GLU A 641 8.99 27.37 -35.84
N ALA A 642 8.50 27.60 -34.62
CA ALA A 642 9.08 28.59 -33.71
C ALA A 642 10.56 28.30 -33.41
N GLU A 643 10.88 27.04 -33.13
CA GLU A 643 12.22 26.62 -32.72
C GLU A 643 13.21 26.47 -33.90
N LEU A 644 12.77 25.96 -35.05
CA LEU A 644 13.66 25.67 -36.17
C LEU A 644 13.80 26.84 -37.16
N VAL A 645 12.81 27.72 -37.24
CA VAL A 645 12.79 28.84 -38.21
C VAL A 645 13.09 30.17 -37.53
N GLY A 646 12.58 30.37 -36.29
CA GLY A 646 12.73 31.62 -35.53
C GLY A 646 14.17 32.14 -35.44
N PRO A 647 15.16 31.32 -35.05
CA PRO A 647 16.55 31.77 -34.92
C PRO A 647 17.18 32.26 -36.24
N ALA A 648 16.78 31.67 -37.38
CA ALA A 648 17.32 32.03 -38.68
C ALA A 648 16.84 33.40 -39.18
N LEU A 649 15.59 33.76 -38.87
CA LEU A 649 15.04 35.07 -39.24
C LEU A 649 15.65 36.22 -38.43
N PHE A 650 15.95 36.01 -37.15
CA PHE A 650 16.64 37.00 -36.32
C PHE A 650 18.13 37.14 -36.67
N SER A 651 18.81 36.05 -37.09
CA SER A 651 20.19 36.10 -37.54
C SER A 651 20.37 36.89 -38.85
N VAL A 652 19.46 36.75 -39.82
CA VAL A 652 19.53 37.49 -41.10
C VAL A 652 19.21 38.97 -40.91
N ALA A 653 18.34 39.32 -39.94
CA ALA A 653 18.08 40.71 -39.58
C ALA A 653 19.29 41.39 -38.90
N ALA A 654 20.02 40.66 -38.04
CA ALA A 654 21.24 41.18 -37.41
C ALA A 654 22.42 41.32 -38.38
N GLY A 655 22.53 40.45 -39.39
CA GLY A 655 23.60 40.50 -40.39
C GLY A 655 23.46 41.59 -41.46
N ARG A 656 22.27 42.20 -41.61
CA ARG A 656 22.04 43.32 -42.55
C ARG A 656 22.14 44.71 -41.90
N GLY A 657 22.39 44.80 -40.60
CA GLY A 657 22.61 46.07 -39.88
C GLY A 657 24.04 46.64 -39.97
N GLY A 658 24.95 46.02 -40.74
CA GLY A 658 26.37 46.37 -40.80
C GLY A 658 26.83 47.16 -42.03
N ARG A 659 25.92 47.78 -42.78
CA ARG A 659 26.23 48.84 -43.76
C ARG A 659 25.10 49.87 -43.77
N ALA A 660 25.21 50.85 -42.88
CA ALA A 660 24.64 52.18 -43.03
C ALA A 660 25.76 53.17 -42.77
#